data_AF-A0A820U467-F1
#
_entry.id   AF-A0A820U467-F1
#
_cell.length_a   1.000
_cell.length_b   1.000
_cell.length_c   1.000
_cell.angle_alpha   90.00
_cell.angle_beta   90.00
_cell.angle_gamma   90.00
#
_symmetry.space_group_name_H-M   'P 1'
#
loop_
_entity.id
_entity.type
_entity.pdbx_description
1 polymer ?
#
loop_
_entity_poly.entity_id
_entity_poly.type
_entity_poly.pdbx_seq_one_letter_code
_entity_poly.pdbx_strand_id
1 'polypeptide(L)'
;YQALAIASGADHGSSSNNDARRKGLDIDPSLSVSQSSKKVLPDWSFNLGECALGIQTTQRIRNASQTILVLGERNLFCLTDNGQLIFMSKFEYNPSTFVVYNSEVSQSDASNPSVRYIIGTHSRTLFIAQDGHIRWAAHVDSVPVQIEVATIQDIRGMICTLSETGLLQCCYLGTDPVSTSIPTIMSSTMINVEEAEEQLTKLNKQIKQAMNDPTLVVKRKSNAQVTIQIDDTNQFSTTDETRFQRHDVESTVPSLCVNIRVKSSEAIQNTLLTVHVHTPLCAQPNEIRMGHIGGISAIGTASIVFWMRDDLTPWNLEATFTVSYNTMSDNVCQTIQKSYKLPIKLVARSYQQPISATTADQCKITLGANKPVADLNRVFPELSTGDTNQQQGLTVRFYGSVENVSILASSKSQKYRFQSDSLASIWLFSNLLIERLSASSSIEFEFGDPLPLNDYFSIIDRHYELRVECEQINSTLEISSKQFRAIQKRLLSKFKDKTPSLLDNLDILLENTNQQILALADRYEQSRYELNRCSHDLSCATKLICLLLKISVSLSSDNAQLLNAILSPVTSDDNEQGWEETVDAAVNYALRTVLARSKSAELGSMPSTIGNSTTNMDINKLKKRIQTLCERLEKGGSLVSSSSTRETNLSPDSAYSSTSLSTRKEKPIASNRRKKDDDEDTEIPNGDHEDVFRMLPSTNARKQYNNEDDDN
;
A
#
# COMPACT_ATOMS: atom_id res chain seq x y z
N TYR A 1 39.13 -41.15 43.99
CA TYR A 1 38.17 -42.03 44.68
C TYR A 1 37.58 -41.25 45.85
N GLN A 2 36.27 -41.18 46.07
CA GLN A 2 35.14 -41.69 45.26
C GLN A 2 34.37 -40.53 44.59
N ALA A 3 33.48 -40.85 43.66
CA ALA A 3 32.58 -39.86 43.03
C ALA A 3 31.32 -39.62 43.86
N LEU A 4 30.68 -38.46 43.67
CA LEU A 4 29.30 -38.20 44.06
C LEU A 4 28.45 -38.04 42.80
N ALA A 5 27.31 -38.73 42.75
CA ALA A 5 26.49 -38.82 41.56
C ALA A 5 25.51 -37.64 41.45
N ILE A 6 25.33 -37.14 40.23
CA ILE A 6 24.21 -36.27 39.87
C ILE A 6 22.99 -37.16 39.67
N ALA A 7 21.89 -36.89 40.39
CA ALA A 7 20.61 -37.55 40.19
C ALA A 7 19.67 -36.59 39.45
N SER A 8 19.54 -36.78 38.14
CA SER A 8 18.44 -36.19 37.37
C SER A 8 17.17 -37.00 37.61
N GLY A 9 16.02 -36.31 37.70
CA GLY A 9 14.70 -36.92 37.88
C GLY A 9 13.69 -36.17 37.02
N ALA A 10 13.44 -36.68 35.82
CA ALA A 10 12.35 -36.24 34.97
C ALA A 10 11.32 -37.37 34.90
N ASP A 11 10.05 -37.05 35.11
CA ASP A 11 8.94 -37.97 34.84
C ASP A 11 7.67 -37.17 34.47
N HIS A 12 6.93 -37.67 33.48
CA HIS A 12 5.67 -37.09 33.00
C HIS A 12 4.54 -38.11 33.20
N GLY A 13 3.42 -37.74 33.85
CA GLY A 13 2.28 -38.67 33.91
C GLY A 13 1.04 -38.23 34.72
N SER A 14 0.05 -37.67 34.02
CA SER A 14 -1.41 -37.78 34.29
C SER A 14 -1.99 -37.57 35.71
N SER A 15 -2.66 -36.41 35.86
CA SER A 15 -4.07 -36.24 36.31
C SER A 15 -4.61 -36.98 37.56
N SER A 16 -5.00 -36.21 38.58
CA SER A 16 -6.43 -35.92 38.84
C SER A 16 -6.62 -34.85 39.93
N ASN A 17 -7.83 -34.28 40.02
CA ASN A 17 -8.19 -33.26 41.02
C ASN A 17 -8.30 -33.84 42.44
N ASN A 18 -7.95 -33.04 43.46
CA ASN A 18 -8.95 -32.50 44.41
C ASN A 18 -8.37 -31.53 45.45
N ASP A 19 -9.15 -30.52 45.80
CA ASP A 19 -8.96 -29.68 47.00
C ASP A 19 -9.15 -30.51 48.28
N ALA A 20 -8.16 -30.53 49.18
CA ALA A 20 -8.36 -30.99 50.55
C ALA A 20 -7.47 -30.24 51.56
N ARG A 21 -8.14 -29.53 52.47
CA ARG A 21 -7.58 -28.77 53.59
C ARG A 21 -6.57 -29.55 54.44
N ARG A 22 -5.53 -28.84 54.91
CA ARG A 22 -4.70 -29.21 56.07
C ARG A 22 -5.54 -29.75 57.25
N LYS A 23 -5.25 -30.97 57.69
CA LYS A 23 -5.25 -31.42 59.10
C LYS A 23 -4.36 -32.67 59.16
N GLY A 24 -3.58 -32.83 60.23
CA GLY A 24 -2.59 -33.91 60.39
C GLY A 24 -3.06 -35.05 61.27
N LEU A 25 -2.45 -36.22 61.06
CA LEU A 25 -2.37 -37.51 61.77
C LEU A 25 -1.53 -38.40 60.82
N ASP A 26 -0.63 -39.31 61.17
CA ASP A 26 0.23 -39.49 62.35
C ASP A 26 1.56 -40.10 61.83
N ILE A 27 2.61 -40.18 62.65
CA ILE A 27 3.91 -40.78 62.25
C ILE A 27 4.15 -42.09 62.99
N ASP A 28 4.30 -43.19 62.24
CA ASP A 28 4.68 -44.51 62.77
C ASP A 28 6.10 -44.51 63.39
N PRO A 29 6.24 -44.80 64.71
CA PRO A 29 7.52 -44.67 65.40
C PRO A 29 8.31 -46.00 65.44
N SER A 30 8.61 -46.60 64.28
CA SER A 30 9.20 -47.96 64.22
C SER A 30 10.39 -48.17 63.25
N LEU A 31 11.00 -47.11 62.70
CA LEU A 31 12.28 -47.17 61.98
C LEU A 31 13.35 -46.28 62.61
N SER A 32 13.89 -46.72 63.75
CA SER A 32 14.93 -46.02 64.51
C SER A 32 16.33 -46.16 63.91
N VAL A 33 16.63 -45.40 62.85
CA VAL A 33 18.04 -45.14 62.45
C VAL A 33 18.62 -44.09 63.39
N SER A 34 19.44 -44.53 64.35
CA SER A 34 20.00 -43.66 65.39
C SER A 34 21.19 -42.82 64.87
N GLN A 35 20.89 -41.75 64.13
CA GLN A 35 21.84 -40.66 63.89
C GLN A 35 21.20 -39.30 64.20
N SER A 36 21.80 -38.58 65.14
CA SER A 36 21.37 -37.22 65.50
C SER A 36 21.82 -36.23 64.42
N SER A 37 21.01 -36.08 63.37
CA SER A 37 21.27 -35.14 62.28
C SER A 37 21.14 -33.69 62.75
N LYS A 38 22.21 -33.15 63.35
CA LYS A 38 22.38 -31.71 63.52
C LYS A 38 22.23 -31.07 62.14
N LYS A 39 21.23 -30.21 61.94
CA LYS A 39 21.10 -29.44 60.70
C LYS A 39 22.37 -28.62 60.51
N VAL A 40 23.08 -28.85 59.41
CA VAL A 40 24.24 -28.05 59.04
C VAL A 40 23.73 -26.66 58.69
N LEU A 41 23.96 -25.71 59.59
CA LEU A 41 23.74 -24.29 59.31
C LEU A 41 24.95 -23.78 58.52
N PRO A 42 24.74 -22.97 57.47
CA PRO A 42 25.84 -22.33 56.77
C PRO A 42 26.48 -21.27 57.68
N ASP A 43 27.80 -21.13 57.59
CA ASP A 43 28.57 -20.11 58.33
C ASP A 43 28.23 -18.69 57.83
N TRP A 44 28.06 -18.56 56.51
CA TRP A 44 27.41 -17.43 55.85
C TRP A 44 26.68 -17.87 54.58
N SER A 45 25.81 -17.02 54.05
CA SER A 45 25.08 -17.27 52.79
C SER A 45 24.93 -15.99 51.98
N PHE A 46 25.31 -16.02 50.70
CA PHE A 46 25.15 -14.91 49.76
C PHE A 46 24.14 -15.27 48.67
N ASN A 47 23.23 -14.35 48.32
CA ASN A 47 22.25 -14.56 47.26
C ASN A 47 22.77 -14.00 45.92
N LEU A 48 23.10 -14.90 44.99
CA LEU A 48 23.59 -14.56 43.65
C LEU A 48 22.49 -14.05 42.72
N GLY A 49 21.22 -14.42 42.95
CA GLY A 49 20.10 -14.15 42.04
C GLY A 49 20.03 -15.03 40.79
N GLU A 50 21.04 -15.87 40.55
CA GLU A 50 21.13 -16.84 39.44
C GLU A 50 21.86 -18.12 39.86
N CYS A 51 21.86 -19.14 39.01
CA CYS A 51 22.60 -20.38 39.25
C CYS A 51 24.11 -20.20 39.02
N ALA A 52 24.94 -20.90 39.79
CA ALA A 52 26.38 -20.95 39.58
C ALA A 52 26.77 -22.09 38.62
N LEU A 53 27.45 -21.74 37.53
CA LEU A 53 28.05 -22.68 36.57
C LEU A 53 29.38 -23.26 37.10
N GLY A 54 30.14 -22.47 37.86
CA GLY A 54 31.42 -22.89 38.42
C GLY A 54 31.90 -22.03 39.57
N ILE A 55 32.72 -22.61 40.45
CA ILE A 55 33.31 -21.93 41.62
C ILE A 55 34.80 -22.26 41.67
N GLN A 56 35.66 -21.24 41.79
CA GLN A 56 37.10 -21.42 41.97
C GLN A 56 37.63 -20.45 43.03
N THR A 57 38.42 -20.99 43.97
CA THR A 57 39.08 -20.21 45.03
C THR A 57 40.52 -19.86 44.63
N THR A 58 40.96 -18.64 44.94
CA THR A 58 42.34 -18.18 44.69
C THR A 58 42.90 -17.44 45.90
N GLN A 59 44.23 -17.45 46.08
CA GLN A 59 44.93 -16.61 47.05
C GLN A 59 45.59 -15.44 46.34
N ARG A 60 45.11 -14.22 46.65
CA ARG A 60 45.57 -12.96 46.06
C ARG A 60 47.05 -12.65 46.33
N ILE A 61 47.54 -13.01 47.52
CA ILE A 61 48.95 -12.93 47.93
C ILE A 61 49.26 -14.20 48.74
N ARG A 62 50.52 -14.65 48.71
CA ARG A 62 51.01 -15.70 49.62
C ARG A 62 50.80 -15.23 51.08
N ASN A 63 49.97 -15.95 51.83
CA ASN A 63 49.48 -15.64 53.19
C ASN A 63 48.37 -14.56 53.31
N ALA A 64 47.65 -14.22 52.24
CA ALA A 64 46.41 -13.43 52.33
C ALA A 64 45.15 -14.31 52.42
N SER A 65 44.01 -13.67 52.75
CA SER A 65 42.69 -14.33 52.73
C SER A 65 42.33 -14.87 51.35
N GLN A 66 41.53 -15.95 51.35
CA GLN A 66 41.05 -16.56 50.11
C GLN A 66 39.99 -15.67 49.47
N THR A 67 40.08 -15.54 48.14
CA THR A 67 39.06 -14.91 47.31
C THR A 67 38.31 -16.01 46.57
N ILE A 68 36.98 -15.98 46.62
CA ILE A 68 36.10 -16.97 45.99
C ILE A 68 35.53 -16.33 44.72
N LEU A 69 35.81 -16.90 43.55
CA LEU A 69 35.17 -16.49 42.31
C LEU A 69 34.05 -17.48 41.97
N VAL A 70 32.87 -16.94 41.67
CA VAL A 70 31.66 -17.70 41.31
C VAL A 70 31.20 -17.22 39.96
N LEU A 71 31.25 -18.09 38.96
CA LEU A 71 30.68 -17.86 37.63
C LEU A 71 29.20 -18.27 37.65
N GLY A 72 28.31 -17.32 37.42
CA GLY A 72 26.89 -17.57 37.18
C GLY A 72 26.55 -17.61 35.68
N GLU A 73 25.26 -17.78 35.39
CA GLU A 73 24.74 -17.78 34.00
C GLU A 73 24.98 -16.47 33.25
N ARG A 74 25.01 -15.31 33.94
CA ARG A 74 25.15 -13.98 33.32
C ARG A 74 26.12 -13.05 34.03
N ASN A 75 26.62 -13.40 35.22
CA ASN A 75 27.57 -12.57 35.97
C ASN A 75 28.71 -13.42 36.55
N LEU A 76 29.84 -12.77 36.87
CA LEU A 76 30.91 -13.31 37.69
C LEU A 76 30.99 -12.51 38.99
N PHE A 77 30.89 -13.21 40.12
CA PHE A 77 30.97 -12.64 41.45
C PHE A 77 32.34 -12.94 42.05
N CYS A 78 32.94 -11.95 42.70
CA CYS A 78 34.21 -12.07 43.40
C CYS A 78 33.96 -11.76 44.88
N LEU A 79 34.01 -12.79 45.74
CA LEU A 79 33.65 -12.73 47.16
C LEU A 79 34.88 -12.87 48.06
N THR A 80 34.79 -12.33 49.28
CA THR A 80 35.72 -12.62 50.38
C THR A 80 35.43 -13.99 51.01
N ASP A 81 36.39 -14.47 51.80
CA ASP A 81 36.23 -15.57 52.77
C ASP A 81 35.00 -15.43 53.69
N ASN A 82 34.63 -14.21 54.05
CA ASN A 82 33.47 -13.86 54.88
C ASN A 82 32.19 -13.56 54.05
N GLY A 83 32.14 -13.94 52.77
CA GLY A 83 30.96 -13.83 51.92
C GLY A 83 30.58 -12.41 51.47
N GLN A 84 31.47 -11.43 51.63
CA GLN A 84 31.24 -10.06 51.16
C GLN A 84 31.62 -9.91 49.69
N LEU A 85 30.80 -9.20 48.91
CA LEU A 85 31.06 -8.93 47.49
C LEU A 85 32.19 -7.89 47.34
N ILE A 86 33.29 -8.29 46.70
CA ILE A 86 34.41 -7.41 46.34
C ILE A 86 34.11 -6.70 45.01
N PHE A 87 33.71 -7.47 43.99
CA PHE A 87 33.22 -6.94 42.71
C PHE A 87 32.27 -7.94 42.03
N MET A 88 31.47 -7.42 41.10
CA MET A 88 30.65 -8.19 40.19
C MET A 88 30.93 -7.72 38.75
N SER A 89 31.11 -8.65 37.82
CA SER A 89 31.18 -8.36 36.38
C SER A 89 29.95 -8.95 35.71
N LYS A 90 29.15 -8.12 35.04
CA LYS A 90 27.96 -8.56 34.29
C LYS A 90 28.33 -8.78 32.83
N PHE A 91 27.86 -9.87 32.25
CA PHE A 91 28.10 -10.22 30.85
C PHE A 91 26.89 -9.91 29.98
N GLU A 92 27.18 -9.57 28.72
CA GLU A 92 26.21 -9.50 27.62
C GLU A 92 26.28 -10.76 26.73
N TYR A 93 27.13 -11.71 27.12
CA TYR A 93 27.37 -13.00 26.48
C TYR A 93 27.16 -14.14 27.48
N ASN A 94 26.83 -15.34 26.99
CA ASN A 94 26.67 -16.52 27.83
C ASN A 94 28.04 -17.19 28.05
N PRO A 95 28.64 -17.11 29.27
CA PRO A 95 29.85 -17.87 29.58
C PRO A 95 29.55 -19.38 29.58
N SER A 96 30.53 -20.19 29.20
CA SER A 96 30.46 -21.66 29.27
C SER A 96 31.28 -22.22 30.42
N THR A 97 32.45 -21.62 30.68
CA THR A 97 33.40 -22.06 31.70
C THR A 97 34.39 -20.94 32.02
N PHE A 98 35.13 -21.05 33.14
CA PHE A 98 36.21 -20.11 33.46
C PHE A 98 37.36 -20.77 34.23
N VAL A 99 38.54 -20.16 34.18
CA VAL A 99 39.68 -20.52 35.03
C VAL A 99 40.42 -19.29 35.53
N VAL A 100 40.68 -19.26 36.84
CA VAL A 100 41.55 -18.27 37.50
C VAL A 100 43.00 -18.74 37.37
N TYR A 101 43.88 -17.86 36.88
CA TYR A 101 45.29 -18.18 36.66
C TYR A 101 46.17 -17.10 37.33
N ASN A 102 46.80 -17.48 38.44
CA ASN A 102 47.74 -16.60 39.13
C ASN A 102 49.14 -16.79 38.55
N SER A 103 49.65 -15.79 37.83
CA SER A 103 51.09 -15.66 37.64
C SER A 103 51.76 -15.46 39.00
N GLU A 104 52.97 -15.99 39.18
CA GLU A 104 53.81 -15.59 40.31
C GLU A 104 54.01 -14.07 40.27
N VAL A 105 53.74 -13.40 41.39
CA VAL A 105 53.79 -11.94 41.49
C VAL A 105 55.24 -11.49 41.71
N SER A 106 55.77 -10.73 40.75
CA SER A 106 57.03 -10.01 40.93
C SER A 106 56.92 -9.02 42.08
N GLN A 107 57.97 -8.90 42.89
CA GLN A 107 57.95 -8.22 44.19
C GLN A 107 57.60 -6.71 44.16
N SER A 108 57.47 -6.11 42.97
CA SER A 108 57.02 -4.73 42.75
C SER A 108 55.52 -4.49 43.05
N ASP A 109 54.66 -5.47 42.78
CA ASP A 109 53.20 -5.27 42.71
C ASP A 109 52.46 -5.59 44.02
N ALA A 110 53.19 -5.71 45.13
CA ALA A 110 52.68 -6.17 46.42
C ALA A 110 51.61 -5.26 47.07
N SER A 111 51.32 -4.08 46.49
CA SER A 111 50.37 -3.10 47.01
C SER A 111 48.93 -3.27 46.53
N ASN A 112 48.68 -3.95 45.40
CA ASN A 112 47.35 -4.16 44.83
C ASN A 112 47.23 -5.53 44.13
N PRO A 113 46.79 -6.59 44.84
CA PRO A 113 46.75 -7.93 44.29
C PRO A 113 45.52 -8.15 43.39
N SER A 114 45.75 -7.98 42.09
CA SER A 114 44.78 -8.22 41.02
C SER A 114 44.49 -9.70 40.76
N VAL A 115 43.22 -10.07 40.55
CA VAL A 115 42.83 -11.42 40.12
C VAL A 115 42.73 -11.48 38.60
N ARG A 116 43.39 -12.47 37.99
CA ARG A 116 43.37 -12.72 36.54
C ARG A 116 42.67 -14.04 36.24
N TYR A 117 41.78 -14.02 35.25
CA TYR A 117 40.96 -15.17 34.89
C TYR A 117 40.64 -15.17 33.38
N ILE A 118 40.40 -16.36 32.84
CA ILE A 118 39.96 -16.58 31.46
C ILE A 118 38.52 -17.09 31.51
N ILE A 119 37.62 -16.49 30.73
CA ILE A 119 36.25 -16.96 30.51
C ILE A 119 36.16 -17.50 29.08
N GLY A 120 35.62 -18.70 28.94
CA GLY A 120 35.15 -19.23 27.66
C GLY A 120 33.67 -18.92 27.47
N THR A 121 33.26 -18.66 26.23
CA THR A 121 31.86 -18.38 25.88
C THR A 121 31.30 -19.36 24.86
N HIS A 122 29.97 -19.45 24.84
CA HIS A 122 29.23 -20.17 23.80
C HIS A 122 29.40 -19.56 22.39
N SER A 123 29.88 -18.31 22.29
CA SER A 123 30.28 -17.68 21.02
C SER A 123 31.67 -18.11 20.51
N ARG A 124 32.29 -19.13 21.13
CA ARG A 124 33.66 -19.60 20.84
C ARG A 124 34.71 -18.50 21.00
N THR A 125 34.56 -17.70 22.05
CA THR A 125 35.48 -16.61 22.39
C THR A 125 36.10 -16.90 23.76
N LEU A 126 37.40 -16.65 23.88
CA LEU A 126 38.13 -16.59 25.14
C LEU A 126 38.34 -15.12 25.53
N PHE A 127 37.75 -14.70 26.66
CA PHE A 127 38.01 -13.41 27.27
C PHE A 127 38.99 -13.56 28.42
N ILE A 128 40.15 -12.91 28.31
CA ILE A 128 41.14 -12.85 29.38
C ILE A 128 40.94 -11.53 30.11
N ALA A 129 40.68 -11.58 31.41
CA ALA A 129 40.29 -10.43 32.21
C ALA A 129 41.07 -10.31 33.53
N GLN A 130 41.11 -9.09 34.05
CA GLN A 130 41.76 -8.71 35.30
C GLN A 130 40.80 -7.82 36.10
N ASP A 131 40.41 -8.24 37.30
CA ASP A 131 39.48 -7.53 38.20
C ASP A 131 38.25 -6.91 37.52
N GLY A 132 37.55 -7.69 36.68
CA GLY A 132 36.36 -7.23 35.95
C GLY A 132 36.63 -6.61 34.57
N HIS A 133 37.86 -6.21 34.27
CA HIS A 133 38.23 -5.59 32.98
C HIS A 133 38.82 -6.62 32.00
N ILE A 134 38.24 -6.72 30.80
CA ILE A 134 38.80 -7.53 29.70
C ILE A 134 40.13 -6.91 29.24
N ARG A 135 41.18 -7.74 29.17
CA ARG A 135 42.53 -7.40 28.71
C ARG A 135 42.85 -7.96 27.32
N TRP A 136 42.26 -9.10 26.97
CA TRP A 136 42.41 -9.73 25.66
C TRP A 136 41.13 -10.49 25.28
N ALA A 137 40.87 -10.61 23.98
CA ALA A 137 39.84 -11.46 23.42
C ALA A 137 40.43 -12.27 22.26
N ALA A 138 40.19 -13.57 22.22
CA ALA A 138 40.63 -14.46 21.15
C ALA A 138 39.49 -15.39 20.74
N HIS A 139 39.42 -15.78 19.46
CA HIS A 139 38.52 -16.83 19.01
C HIS A 139 39.17 -18.20 19.17
N VAL A 140 38.33 -19.22 19.34
CA VAL A 140 38.69 -20.65 19.36
C VAL A 140 37.77 -21.42 18.41
N ASP A 141 38.21 -22.58 17.92
CA ASP A 141 37.47 -23.30 16.88
C ASP A 141 36.16 -23.93 17.39
N SER A 142 36.09 -24.18 18.70
CA SER A 142 35.00 -24.89 19.39
C SER A 142 34.60 -24.19 20.71
N VAL A 143 33.42 -24.51 21.25
CA VAL A 143 33.01 -24.01 22.57
C VAL A 143 33.77 -24.78 23.66
N PRO A 144 34.51 -24.10 24.56
CA PRO A 144 35.23 -24.76 25.64
C PRO A 144 34.28 -25.09 26.80
N VAL A 145 34.24 -26.36 27.18
CA VAL A 145 33.56 -26.86 28.41
C VAL A 145 34.48 -26.74 29.62
N GLN A 146 35.80 -26.91 29.41
CA GLN A 146 36.82 -26.66 30.42
C GLN A 146 38.02 -25.94 29.80
N ILE A 147 38.64 -25.04 30.58
CA ILE A 147 39.87 -24.33 30.25
C ILE A 147 40.87 -24.55 31.38
N GLU A 148 42.15 -24.77 31.05
CA GLU A 148 43.23 -24.81 32.02
C GLU A 148 44.48 -24.10 31.47
N VAL A 149 45.30 -23.50 32.34
CA VAL A 149 46.53 -22.81 31.94
C VAL A 149 47.73 -23.64 32.39
N ALA A 150 48.39 -24.29 31.43
CA ALA A 150 49.41 -25.31 31.66
C ALA A 150 50.83 -24.85 31.29
N THR A 151 51.81 -25.69 31.62
CA THR A 151 53.17 -25.62 31.08
C THR A 151 53.45 -26.90 30.31
N ILE A 152 53.76 -26.78 29.01
CA ILE A 152 53.95 -27.92 28.10
C ILE A 152 55.29 -27.72 27.39
N GLN A 153 56.19 -28.72 27.47
CA GLN A 153 57.50 -28.70 26.81
C GLN A 153 58.27 -27.38 27.05
N ASP A 154 58.40 -27.00 28.33
CA ASP A 154 58.96 -25.74 28.85
C ASP A 154 58.26 -24.42 28.45
N ILE A 155 57.25 -24.47 27.58
CA ILE A 155 56.39 -23.31 27.27
C ILE A 155 55.38 -23.11 28.42
N ARG A 156 55.64 -22.12 29.28
CA ARG A 156 54.74 -21.72 30.37
C ARG A 156 53.58 -20.87 29.85
N GLY A 157 52.36 -21.15 30.32
CA GLY A 157 51.18 -20.32 30.06
C GLY A 157 50.40 -20.69 28.80
N MET A 158 50.50 -21.94 28.33
CA MET A 158 49.65 -22.42 27.23
C MET A 158 48.21 -22.59 27.72
N ILE A 159 47.24 -22.11 26.94
CA ILE A 159 45.82 -22.21 27.25
C ILE A 159 45.29 -23.51 26.65
N CYS A 160 44.95 -24.47 27.49
CA CYS A 160 44.35 -25.74 27.09
C CYS A 160 42.83 -25.60 27.11
N THR A 161 42.16 -25.97 26.01
CA THR A 161 40.69 -25.97 25.91
C THR A 161 40.18 -27.36 25.55
N LEU A 162 39.09 -27.79 26.20
CA LEU A 162 38.41 -29.04 25.91
C LEU A 162 36.96 -28.77 25.50
N SER A 163 36.56 -29.27 24.33
CA SER A 163 35.17 -29.22 23.86
C SER A 163 34.32 -30.41 24.34
N GLU A 164 33.00 -30.26 24.26
CA GLU A 164 32.04 -31.37 24.44
C GLU A 164 32.26 -32.51 23.44
N THR A 165 32.73 -32.19 22.22
CA THR A 165 33.07 -33.17 21.18
C THR A 165 34.40 -33.90 21.41
N GLY A 166 35.07 -33.68 22.54
CA GLY A 166 36.35 -34.31 22.88
C GLY A 166 37.56 -33.69 22.15
N LEU A 167 37.41 -32.53 21.53
CA LEU A 167 38.51 -31.78 20.92
C LEU A 167 39.34 -31.12 22.03
N LEU A 168 40.56 -31.61 22.25
CA LEU A 168 41.55 -30.99 23.11
C LEU A 168 42.49 -30.11 22.27
N GLN A 169 42.52 -28.81 22.52
CA GLN A 169 43.40 -27.85 21.84
C GLN A 169 44.36 -27.20 22.84
N CYS A 170 45.61 -26.96 22.41
CA CYS A 170 46.63 -26.28 23.20
C CYS A 170 47.01 -24.98 22.47
N CYS A 171 46.45 -23.86 22.92
CA CYS A 171 46.49 -22.58 22.23
C CYS A 171 47.50 -21.61 22.89
N TYR A 172 48.04 -20.72 22.06
CA TYR A 172 48.75 -19.51 22.48
C TYR A 172 48.09 -18.29 21.85
N LEU A 173 48.38 -17.09 22.37
CA LEU A 173 47.79 -15.84 21.87
C LEU A 173 48.61 -15.34 20.67
N GLY A 174 48.00 -15.27 19.49
CA GLY A 174 48.59 -14.61 18.33
C GLY A 174 48.63 -13.10 18.54
N THR A 175 49.84 -12.51 18.53
CA THR A 175 50.07 -11.07 18.71
C THR A 175 50.18 -10.29 17.40
N ASP A 176 50.27 -10.99 16.28
CA ASP A 176 50.55 -10.39 14.97
C ASP A 176 49.27 -9.80 14.36
N PRO A 177 49.23 -8.49 14.05
CA PRO A 177 48.08 -7.90 13.39
C PRO A 177 47.99 -8.41 11.94
N VAL A 178 46.84 -8.97 11.55
CA VAL A 178 46.59 -9.41 10.18
C VAL A 178 46.69 -8.21 9.24
N SER A 179 47.73 -8.18 8.41
CA SER A 179 47.97 -7.09 7.48
C SER A 179 46.91 -7.09 6.38
N THR A 180 46.00 -6.13 6.43
CA THR A 180 44.94 -5.89 5.41
C THR A 180 45.49 -5.28 4.12
N SER A 181 46.66 -5.73 3.68
CA SER A 181 47.04 -5.68 2.28
C SER A 181 46.10 -6.59 1.49
N ILE A 182 45.21 -6.00 0.70
CA ILE A 182 44.44 -6.73 -0.32
C ILE A 182 45.46 -7.55 -1.13
N PRO A 183 45.30 -8.88 -1.27
CA PRO A 183 46.26 -9.68 -2.02
C PRO A 183 46.31 -9.14 -3.45
N THR A 184 47.50 -8.73 -3.90
CA THR A 184 47.70 -8.22 -5.26
C THR A 184 47.28 -9.29 -6.24
N ILE A 185 46.11 -9.11 -6.84
CA ILE A 185 45.44 -10.13 -7.66
C ILE A 185 46.40 -10.52 -8.80
N MET A 186 46.86 -11.77 -8.79
CA MET A 186 47.70 -12.28 -9.86
C MET A 186 46.94 -12.18 -11.19
N SER A 187 47.65 -11.92 -12.29
CA SER A 187 47.08 -11.49 -13.58
C SER A 187 46.28 -12.58 -14.35
N SER A 188 45.73 -13.57 -13.66
CA SER A 188 44.87 -14.63 -14.20
C SER A 188 43.39 -14.23 -14.26
N THR A 189 42.97 -13.13 -13.62
CA THR A 189 41.60 -12.60 -13.69
C THR A 189 41.54 -11.16 -14.16
N MET A 190 42.24 -10.85 -15.27
CA MET A 190 42.01 -9.60 -16.00
C MET A 190 40.67 -9.66 -16.73
N ILE A 191 39.81 -8.66 -16.50
CA ILE A 191 38.56 -8.49 -17.25
C ILE A 191 38.90 -8.16 -18.70
N ASN A 192 38.23 -8.81 -19.66
CA ASN A 192 38.44 -8.58 -21.08
C ASN A 192 37.91 -7.18 -21.49
N VAL A 193 38.82 -6.21 -21.65
CA VAL A 193 38.48 -4.81 -21.90
C VAL A 193 37.83 -4.62 -23.26
N GLU A 194 38.26 -5.35 -24.28
CA GLU A 194 37.75 -5.24 -25.66
C GLU A 194 36.27 -5.66 -25.74
N GLU A 195 35.92 -6.79 -25.13
CA GLU A 195 34.54 -7.25 -25.03
C GLU A 195 33.67 -6.31 -24.16
N ALA A 196 34.23 -5.72 -23.11
CA ALA A 196 33.54 -4.70 -22.33
C ALA A 196 33.25 -3.43 -23.14
N GLU A 197 34.16 -3.00 -24.03
CA GLU A 197 33.94 -1.87 -24.94
C GLU A 197 32.92 -2.19 -26.05
N GLU A 198 32.91 -3.41 -26.61
CA GLU A 198 31.86 -3.86 -27.53
C GLU A 198 30.48 -3.88 -26.86
N GLN A 199 30.38 -4.42 -25.64
CA GLN A 199 29.12 -4.42 -24.88
C GLN A 199 28.68 -2.98 -24.53
N LEU A 200 29.60 -2.12 -24.09
CA LEU A 200 29.32 -0.73 -23.73
C LEU A 200 28.88 0.11 -24.95
N THR A 201 29.49 -0.08 -26.12
CA THR A 201 29.07 0.62 -27.34
C THR A 201 27.71 0.13 -27.86
N LYS A 202 27.44 -1.18 -27.76
CA LYS A 202 26.14 -1.80 -28.07
C LYS A 202 25.02 -1.27 -27.15
N LEU A 203 25.27 -1.18 -25.84
CA LEU A 203 24.32 -0.61 -24.86
C LEU A 203 24.10 0.89 -25.10
N ASN A 204 25.15 1.67 -25.33
CA ASN A 204 25.02 3.10 -25.65
C ASN A 204 24.21 3.35 -26.94
N LYS A 205 24.28 2.45 -27.93
CA LYS A 205 23.45 2.51 -29.13
C LYS A 205 21.97 2.28 -28.82
N GLN A 206 21.65 1.29 -27.98
CA GLN A 206 20.27 1.04 -27.51
C GLN A 206 19.71 2.22 -26.71
N ILE A 207 20.50 2.79 -25.79
CA ILE A 207 20.10 3.96 -25.00
C ILE A 207 19.76 5.15 -25.92
N LYS A 208 20.63 5.48 -26.89
CA LYS A 208 20.37 6.56 -27.86
C LYS A 208 19.14 6.31 -28.73
N GLN A 209 18.85 5.05 -29.08
CA GLN A 209 17.62 4.70 -29.81
C GLN A 209 16.37 4.89 -28.95
N ALA A 210 16.41 4.48 -27.67
CA ALA A 210 15.30 4.66 -26.73
C ALA A 210 15.03 6.14 -26.38
N MET A 211 16.06 6.98 -26.32
CA MET A 211 15.92 8.42 -26.06
C MET A 211 15.37 9.21 -27.26
N ASN A 212 15.68 8.78 -28.49
CA ASN A 212 15.28 9.51 -29.70
C ASN A 212 13.85 9.20 -30.19
N ASP A 213 13.28 8.03 -29.84
CA ASP A 213 11.87 7.72 -30.07
C ASP A 213 11.28 7.06 -28.80
N PRO A 214 10.65 7.84 -27.90
CA PRO A 214 10.03 7.29 -26.69
C PRO A 214 8.87 6.33 -26.99
N THR A 215 8.34 6.32 -28.23
CA THR A 215 7.32 5.35 -28.64
C THR A 215 7.91 3.98 -28.95
N LEU A 216 9.22 3.83 -29.22
CA LEU A 216 9.87 2.52 -29.37
C LEU A 216 9.92 1.73 -28.04
N VAL A 217 10.05 2.42 -26.90
CA VAL A 217 10.03 1.78 -25.58
C VAL A 217 8.66 1.16 -25.31
N VAL A 218 7.58 1.89 -25.66
CA VAL A 218 6.19 1.41 -25.56
C VAL A 218 5.87 0.35 -26.64
N LYS A 219 6.48 0.44 -27.81
CA LYS A 219 6.32 -0.49 -28.94
C LYS A 219 7.37 -1.61 -28.96
N ARG A 220 7.87 -2.03 -27.79
CA ARG A 220 8.66 -3.26 -27.66
C ARG A 220 7.75 -4.48 -27.83
N LYS A 221 7.35 -4.73 -29.08
CA LYS A 221 6.58 -5.91 -29.49
C LYS A 221 7.38 -7.14 -29.10
N SER A 222 6.85 -7.90 -28.15
CA SER A 222 7.17 -9.31 -28.01
C SER A 222 6.68 -10.06 -29.25
N ASN A 223 7.30 -11.21 -29.54
CA ASN A 223 6.81 -12.12 -30.57
C ASN A 223 5.58 -12.92 -30.07
N ALA A 224 5.36 -12.94 -28.75
CA ALA A 224 4.17 -13.39 -28.04
C ALA A 224 2.92 -12.56 -28.42
N GLN A 225 2.26 -12.94 -29.53
CA GLN A 225 0.94 -12.44 -29.90
C GLN A 225 -0.12 -13.09 -29.00
N VAL A 226 -0.21 -12.61 -27.75
CA VAL A 226 -1.29 -12.99 -26.85
C VAL A 226 -2.62 -12.43 -27.37
N THR A 227 -3.68 -13.24 -27.33
CA THR A 227 -5.03 -12.85 -27.76
C THR A 227 -6.09 -13.37 -26.79
N ILE A 228 -7.05 -12.50 -26.47
CA ILE A 228 -8.20 -12.82 -25.62
C ILE A 228 -9.39 -13.12 -26.54
N GLN A 229 -9.80 -14.39 -26.63
CA GLN A 229 -11.07 -14.81 -27.23
C GLN A 229 -12.15 -14.88 -26.15
N ILE A 230 -13.38 -14.52 -26.51
CA ILE A 230 -14.51 -14.38 -25.58
C ILE A 230 -15.68 -15.10 -26.24
N ASP A 231 -16.12 -16.19 -25.64
CA ASP A 231 -17.25 -17.00 -26.09
C ASP A 231 -18.44 -16.73 -25.18
N ASP A 232 -19.22 -15.74 -25.58
CA ASP A 232 -20.54 -15.47 -25.03
C ASP A 232 -21.54 -16.50 -25.59
N THR A 233 -22.19 -17.24 -24.69
CA THR A 233 -23.20 -18.26 -25.06
C THR A 233 -24.61 -17.68 -25.15
N ASN A 234 -24.81 -16.42 -24.71
CA ASN A 234 -26.11 -15.78 -24.45
C ASN A 234 -27.08 -16.61 -23.58
N GLN A 235 -26.55 -17.53 -22.77
CA GLN A 235 -27.33 -18.28 -21.79
C GLN A 235 -27.40 -17.48 -20.49
N PHE A 236 -28.59 -16.93 -20.24
CA PHE A 236 -28.90 -16.22 -19.00
C PHE A 236 -29.43 -17.20 -17.95
N SER A 237 -28.84 -17.17 -16.76
CA SER A 237 -29.36 -17.82 -15.56
C SER A 237 -29.98 -16.77 -14.63
N THR A 238 -30.55 -17.19 -13.50
CA THR A 238 -31.04 -16.31 -12.43
C THR A 238 -30.22 -16.48 -11.16
N THR A 239 -29.88 -15.38 -10.49
CA THR A 239 -29.12 -15.38 -9.22
C THR A 239 -29.84 -14.62 -8.12
N ASP A 240 -29.87 -15.23 -6.93
CA ASP A 240 -30.50 -14.69 -5.71
C ASP A 240 -29.52 -13.94 -4.79
N GLU A 241 -28.22 -13.96 -5.09
CA GLU A 241 -27.15 -13.40 -4.24
C GLU A 241 -27.34 -11.91 -3.90
N THR A 242 -28.11 -11.18 -4.72
CA THR A 242 -28.34 -9.74 -4.60
C THR A 242 -29.65 -9.37 -3.90
N ARG A 243 -30.34 -10.36 -3.30
CA ARG A 243 -31.63 -10.16 -2.62
C ARG A 243 -31.54 -9.24 -1.39
N PHE A 244 -30.38 -9.15 -0.75
CA PHE A 244 -30.17 -8.38 0.48
C PHE A 244 -29.90 -6.88 0.26
N GLN A 245 -29.76 -6.43 -0.99
CA GLN A 245 -29.32 -5.07 -1.34
C GLN A 245 -30.27 -4.34 -2.31
N ARG A 246 -31.50 -4.85 -2.51
CA ARG A 246 -32.46 -4.29 -3.49
C ARG A 246 -33.83 -4.01 -2.87
N HIS A 247 -34.40 -2.85 -3.20
CA HIS A 247 -35.76 -2.48 -2.82
C HIS A 247 -36.83 -3.35 -3.50
N ASP A 248 -36.60 -3.82 -4.72
CA ASP A 248 -37.44 -4.84 -5.37
C ASP A 248 -36.93 -6.26 -5.01
N VAL A 249 -37.61 -6.84 -4.02
CA VAL A 249 -37.34 -8.19 -3.48
C VAL A 249 -38.04 -9.30 -4.30
N GLU A 250 -38.98 -8.94 -5.20
CA GLU A 250 -39.78 -9.91 -5.97
C GLU A 250 -39.14 -10.31 -7.31
N SER A 251 -38.14 -9.58 -7.79
CA SER A 251 -37.44 -9.92 -9.05
C SER A 251 -36.11 -10.67 -8.86
N THR A 252 -36.03 -11.85 -9.47
CA THR A 252 -34.78 -12.57 -9.72
C THR A 252 -33.90 -11.76 -10.68
N VAL A 253 -32.64 -11.52 -10.34
CA VAL A 253 -31.71 -10.84 -11.25
C VAL A 253 -31.16 -11.83 -12.27
N PRO A 254 -31.05 -11.45 -13.56
CA PRO A 254 -30.38 -12.25 -14.56
C PRO A 254 -28.86 -12.23 -14.35
N SER A 255 -28.22 -13.36 -14.63
CA SER A 255 -26.77 -13.51 -14.68
C SER A 255 -26.35 -14.05 -16.05
N LEU A 256 -25.19 -13.63 -16.54
CA LEU A 256 -24.61 -14.07 -17.81
C LEU A 256 -23.27 -14.75 -17.57
N CYS A 257 -23.11 -15.97 -18.07
CA CYS A 257 -21.87 -16.73 -17.97
C CYS A 257 -21.09 -16.62 -19.29
N VAL A 258 -19.89 -16.04 -19.22
CA VAL A 258 -19.00 -15.79 -20.38
C VAL A 258 -17.73 -16.61 -20.24
N ASN A 259 -17.40 -17.38 -21.28
CA ASN A 259 -16.15 -18.15 -21.32
C ASN A 259 -15.05 -17.36 -22.02
N ILE A 260 -13.84 -17.42 -21.48
CA ILE A 260 -12.69 -16.62 -21.93
C ILE A 260 -11.55 -17.57 -22.25
N ARG A 261 -10.96 -17.40 -23.44
CA ARG A 261 -9.86 -18.22 -23.96
C ARG A 261 -8.66 -17.34 -24.28
N VAL A 262 -7.64 -17.40 -23.42
CA VAL A 262 -6.34 -16.76 -23.63
C VAL A 262 -5.47 -17.68 -24.47
N LYS A 263 -4.97 -17.18 -25.60
CA LYS A 263 -4.05 -17.89 -26.51
C LYS A 263 -2.77 -17.09 -26.69
N SER A 264 -1.64 -17.75 -26.83
CA SER A 264 -0.33 -17.12 -27.06
C SER A 264 0.44 -17.87 -28.16
N SER A 265 1.25 -17.15 -28.95
CA SER A 265 2.22 -17.76 -29.88
C SER A 265 3.46 -18.31 -29.17
N GLU A 266 3.83 -17.75 -28.02
CA GLU A 266 5.01 -18.14 -27.23
C GLU A 266 4.61 -18.60 -25.83
N ALA A 267 5.49 -19.34 -25.14
CA ALA A 267 5.23 -19.75 -23.77
C ALA A 267 5.24 -18.53 -22.82
N ILE A 268 4.18 -18.39 -22.02
CA ILE A 268 4.00 -17.29 -21.07
C ILE A 268 3.77 -17.82 -19.66
N GLN A 269 4.40 -17.20 -18.67
CA GLN A 269 4.32 -17.55 -17.25
C GLN A 269 3.75 -16.42 -16.41
N ASN A 270 3.42 -16.70 -15.15
CA ASN A 270 2.77 -15.78 -14.22
C ASN A 270 1.52 -15.10 -14.82
N THR A 271 0.79 -15.83 -15.68
CA THR A 271 -0.36 -15.29 -16.41
C THR A 271 -1.51 -15.05 -15.43
N LEU A 272 -1.94 -13.79 -15.34
CA LEU A 272 -3.04 -13.33 -14.51
C LEU A 272 -4.09 -12.62 -15.37
N LEU A 273 -5.32 -13.12 -15.35
CA LEU A 273 -6.49 -12.46 -15.91
C LEU A 273 -7.20 -11.71 -14.79
N THR A 274 -7.25 -10.38 -14.89
CA THR A 274 -8.15 -9.53 -14.09
C THR A 274 -9.31 -9.04 -14.94
N VAL A 275 -10.47 -8.89 -14.31
CA VAL A 275 -11.70 -8.45 -14.96
C VAL A 275 -12.28 -7.29 -14.19
N HIS A 276 -12.31 -6.15 -14.87
CA HIS A 276 -12.81 -4.91 -14.32
C HIS A 276 -14.16 -4.57 -14.96
N VAL A 277 -15.16 -4.33 -14.12
CA VAL A 277 -16.48 -3.83 -14.50
C VAL A 277 -16.86 -2.75 -13.52
N HIS A 278 -17.57 -1.73 -13.98
CA HIS A 278 -18.03 -0.66 -13.10
C HIS A 278 -19.33 -1.09 -12.39
N THR A 279 -19.40 -0.78 -11.10
CA THR A 279 -20.62 -0.73 -10.29
C THR A 279 -21.77 -0.06 -11.07
N PRO A 280 -23.04 -0.55 -11.00
CA PRO A 280 -23.58 -1.62 -10.16
C PRO A 280 -23.34 -3.06 -10.68
N LEU A 281 -22.65 -3.22 -11.81
CA LEU A 281 -22.34 -4.55 -12.34
C LEU A 281 -21.19 -5.22 -11.58
N CYS A 282 -21.34 -6.50 -11.31
CA CYS A 282 -20.31 -7.35 -10.69
C CYS A 282 -19.89 -8.47 -11.64
N ALA A 283 -18.68 -8.99 -11.42
CA ALA A 283 -18.11 -10.13 -12.14
C ALA A 283 -17.40 -11.05 -11.14
N GLN A 284 -17.64 -12.35 -11.22
CA GLN A 284 -16.99 -13.34 -10.35
C GLN A 284 -16.60 -14.61 -11.13
N PRO A 285 -15.36 -15.12 -10.92
CA PRO A 285 -14.24 -14.46 -10.23
C PRO A 285 -13.70 -13.25 -11.02
N ASN A 286 -13.19 -12.23 -10.31
CA ASN A 286 -12.61 -11.01 -10.88
C ASN A 286 -11.07 -11.07 -11.04
N GLU A 287 -10.39 -11.94 -10.30
CA GLU A 287 -8.98 -12.30 -10.49
C GLU A 287 -8.86 -13.81 -10.75
N ILE A 288 -8.11 -14.20 -11.79
CA ILE A 288 -7.83 -15.60 -12.13
C ILE A 288 -6.35 -15.78 -12.52
N ARG A 289 -5.62 -16.56 -11.71
CA ARG A 289 -4.23 -16.94 -12.01
C ARG A 289 -4.23 -18.19 -12.90
N MET A 290 -3.84 -18.02 -14.16
CA MET A 290 -3.71 -19.11 -15.15
C MET A 290 -2.31 -19.75 -15.13
N GLY A 291 -1.32 -19.12 -14.48
CA GLY A 291 0.01 -19.69 -14.29
C GLY A 291 0.83 -19.71 -15.58
N HIS A 292 1.12 -20.92 -16.09
CA HIS A 292 1.94 -21.15 -17.28
C HIS A 292 1.10 -21.67 -18.46
N ILE A 293 1.14 -20.96 -19.58
CA ILE A 293 0.48 -21.34 -20.83
C ILE A 293 1.57 -21.60 -21.89
N GLY A 294 1.76 -22.87 -22.25
CA GLY A 294 2.84 -23.37 -23.12
C GLY A 294 2.70 -23.06 -24.62
N GLY A 295 2.39 -21.81 -24.99
CA GLY A 295 2.36 -21.34 -26.37
C GLY A 295 1.22 -21.93 -27.22
N ILE A 296 1.46 -22.06 -28.54
CA ILE A 296 0.45 -22.21 -29.60
C ILE A 296 -0.65 -23.26 -29.32
N SER A 297 -0.30 -24.40 -28.71
CA SER A 297 -1.26 -25.49 -28.44
C SER A 297 -1.94 -25.40 -27.07
N ALA A 298 -1.50 -24.52 -26.19
CA ALA A 298 -2.08 -24.32 -24.86
C ALA A 298 -3.06 -23.15 -24.87
N ILE A 299 -4.21 -23.33 -24.21
CA ILE A 299 -5.26 -22.31 -24.11
C ILE A 299 -5.60 -22.15 -22.63
N GLY A 300 -5.41 -20.95 -22.09
CA GLY A 300 -5.91 -20.60 -20.76
C GLY A 300 -7.41 -20.39 -20.83
N THR A 301 -8.20 -21.26 -20.18
CA THR A 301 -9.66 -21.19 -20.16
C THR A 301 -10.18 -20.70 -18.81
N ALA A 302 -11.02 -19.67 -18.83
CA ALA A 302 -11.75 -19.17 -17.66
C ALA A 302 -13.25 -19.08 -17.96
N SER A 303 -14.07 -19.14 -16.90
CA SER A 303 -15.51 -18.91 -16.96
C SER A 303 -15.86 -17.88 -15.89
N ILE A 304 -16.58 -16.82 -16.27
CA ILE A 304 -16.88 -15.69 -15.39
C ILE A 304 -18.36 -15.34 -15.51
N VAL A 305 -19.00 -15.18 -14.35
CA VAL A 305 -20.41 -14.82 -14.24
C VAL A 305 -20.52 -13.32 -13.99
N PHE A 306 -21.38 -12.65 -14.75
CA PHE A 306 -21.70 -11.23 -14.61
C PHE A 306 -23.15 -11.06 -14.18
N TRP A 307 -23.44 -10.08 -13.32
CA TRP A 307 -24.81 -9.74 -12.89
C TRP A 307 -24.88 -8.31 -12.30
N MET A 308 -26.09 -7.81 -12.08
CA MET A 308 -26.33 -6.50 -11.44
C MET A 308 -26.49 -6.67 -9.92
N ARG A 309 -25.61 -6.05 -9.12
CA ARG A 309 -25.61 -6.18 -7.65
C ARG A 309 -26.51 -5.16 -6.97
N ASP A 310 -26.23 -3.89 -7.20
CA ASP A 310 -26.84 -2.76 -6.49
C ASP A 310 -28.05 -2.21 -7.26
N ASP A 311 -28.83 -1.32 -6.64
CA ASP A 311 -30.02 -0.67 -7.22
C ASP A 311 -29.73 0.57 -8.09
N LEU A 312 -28.44 0.89 -8.28
CA LEU A 312 -27.95 2.12 -8.92
C LEU A 312 -28.14 2.14 -10.44
N THR A 313 -28.04 3.33 -11.06
CA THR A 313 -28.11 3.48 -12.51
C THR A 313 -26.80 3.03 -13.20
N PRO A 314 -26.83 2.11 -14.18
CA PRO A 314 -25.62 1.61 -14.83
C PRO A 314 -25.12 2.56 -15.93
N TRP A 315 -24.14 3.40 -15.58
CA TRP A 315 -23.50 4.36 -16.49
C TRP A 315 -22.54 3.73 -17.53
N ASN A 316 -22.19 2.45 -17.36
CA ASN A 316 -21.38 1.67 -18.31
C ASN A 316 -21.87 0.21 -18.42
N LEU A 317 -21.68 -0.41 -19.60
CA LEU A 317 -21.92 -1.85 -19.86
C LEU A 317 -20.66 -2.57 -20.39
N GLU A 318 -19.51 -1.89 -20.46
CA GLU A 318 -18.26 -2.51 -20.88
C GLU A 318 -17.57 -3.21 -19.69
N ALA A 319 -17.27 -4.50 -19.87
CA ALA A 319 -16.33 -5.26 -19.07
C ALA A 319 -14.95 -5.22 -19.74
N THR A 320 -13.92 -4.87 -18.99
CA THR A 320 -12.53 -4.85 -19.46
C THR A 320 -11.76 -6.06 -18.92
N PHE A 321 -11.37 -6.94 -19.84
CA PHE A 321 -10.52 -8.09 -19.57
C PHE A 321 -9.06 -7.70 -19.74
N THR A 322 -8.27 -7.83 -18.69
CA THR A 322 -6.86 -7.44 -18.66
C THR A 322 -6.02 -8.66 -18.31
N VAL A 323 -5.13 -9.08 -19.20
CA VAL A 323 -4.21 -10.19 -18.96
C VAL A 323 -2.79 -9.63 -18.82
N SER A 324 -2.22 -9.75 -17.63
CA SER A 324 -0.79 -9.55 -17.39
C SER A 324 -0.06 -10.89 -17.42
N TYR A 325 1.15 -10.91 -17.98
CA TYR A 325 1.95 -12.12 -18.18
C TYR A 325 3.44 -11.80 -18.35
N ASN A 326 4.31 -12.76 -18.06
CA ASN A 326 5.73 -12.68 -18.37
C ASN A 326 6.05 -13.61 -19.56
N THR A 327 6.72 -13.08 -20.59
CA THR A 327 7.21 -13.88 -21.73
C THR A 327 8.47 -14.66 -21.32
N MET A 328 8.53 -15.97 -21.62
CA MET A 328 9.62 -16.86 -21.19
C MET A 328 11.02 -16.46 -21.70
N SER A 329 11.14 -15.73 -22.81
CA SER A 329 12.44 -15.33 -23.39
C SER A 329 13.12 -14.17 -22.65
N ASP A 330 12.34 -13.18 -22.23
CA ASP A 330 12.82 -11.88 -21.75
C ASP A 330 12.47 -11.63 -20.26
N ASN A 331 11.55 -12.43 -19.70
CA ASN A 331 10.92 -12.28 -18.37
C ASN A 331 10.34 -10.87 -18.09
N VAL A 332 10.07 -10.08 -19.13
CA VAL A 332 9.40 -8.78 -19.05
C VAL A 332 7.91 -9.02 -18.82
N CYS A 333 7.35 -8.37 -17.80
CA CYS A 333 5.91 -8.29 -17.57
C CYS A 333 5.25 -7.42 -18.65
N GLN A 334 4.23 -7.96 -19.30
CA GLN A 334 3.44 -7.30 -20.35
C GLN A 334 1.95 -7.46 -20.05
N THR A 335 1.16 -6.48 -20.51
CA THR A 335 -0.28 -6.44 -20.29
C THR A 335 -1.03 -6.27 -21.61
N ILE A 336 -2.05 -7.08 -21.83
CA ILE A 336 -3.01 -6.91 -22.93
C ILE A 336 -4.42 -6.72 -22.38
N GLN A 337 -5.14 -5.72 -22.89
CA GLN A 337 -6.51 -5.41 -22.49
C GLN A 337 -7.48 -5.60 -23.66
N LYS A 338 -8.70 -6.06 -23.37
CA LYS A 338 -9.81 -6.18 -24.31
C LYS A 338 -11.14 -5.81 -23.64
N SER A 339 -11.82 -4.81 -24.18
CA SER A 339 -13.22 -4.53 -23.82
C SER A 339 -14.18 -5.53 -24.47
N TYR A 340 -15.28 -5.82 -23.78
CA TYR A 340 -16.45 -6.53 -24.28
C TYR A 340 -17.69 -5.89 -23.67
N LYS A 341 -18.78 -5.83 -24.45
CA LYS A 341 -19.99 -5.12 -24.07
C LYS A 341 -21.08 -6.09 -23.64
N LEU A 342 -21.52 -5.95 -22.40
CA LEU A 342 -22.54 -6.80 -21.79
C LEU A 342 -23.94 -6.47 -22.39
N PRO A 343 -24.83 -7.47 -22.57
CA PRO A 343 -26.19 -7.25 -23.05
C PRO A 343 -27.04 -6.40 -22.10
N ILE A 344 -27.94 -5.57 -22.63
CA ILE A 344 -28.81 -4.69 -21.83
C ILE A 344 -29.81 -5.49 -20.98
N LYS A 345 -30.20 -6.70 -21.44
CA LYS A 345 -30.98 -7.66 -20.64
C LYS A 345 -30.38 -7.98 -19.25
N LEU A 346 -29.07 -7.79 -19.07
CA LEU A 346 -28.40 -8.03 -17.78
C LEU A 346 -28.76 -6.99 -16.70
N VAL A 347 -29.12 -5.76 -17.10
CA VAL A 347 -29.40 -4.65 -16.17
C VAL A 347 -30.83 -4.11 -16.27
N ALA A 348 -31.58 -4.43 -17.31
CA ALA A 348 -32.91 -3.86 -17.54
C ALA A 348 -33.93 -4.89 -18.06
N ARG A 349 -35.20 -4.63 -17.74
CA ARG A 349 -36.38 -5.39 -18.20
C ARG A 349 -37.46 -4.45 -18.73
N SER A 350 -38.27 -4.95 -19.66
CA SER A 350 -39.54 -4.32 -20.02
C SER A 350 -40.45 -4.17 -18.81
N TYR A 351 -41.15 -3.04 -18.68
CA TYR A 351 -42.09 -2.82 -17.59
C TYR A 351 -43.44 -2.34 -18.13
N GLN A 352 -44.47 -3.17 -17.96
CA GLN A 352 -45.83 -2.88 -18.45
C GLN A 352 -46.58 -1.97 -17.47
N GLN A 353 -46.40 -0.66 -17.63
CA GLN A 353 -47.38 0.34 -17.21
C GLN A 353 -47.91 1.09 -18.44
N PRO A 354 -49.17 1.56 -18.42
CA PRO A 354 -49.67 2.43 -19.48
C PRO A 354 -48.85 3.71 -19.51
N ILE A 355 -48.54 4.19 -20.73
CA ILE A 355 -47.83 5.46 -20.94
C ILE A 355 -48.77 6.61 -20.58
N SER A 356 -48.87 6.91 -19.29
CA SER A 356 -49.72 7.97 -18.74
C SER A 356 -49.26 9.34 -19.23
N ALA A 357 -50.20 10.22 -19.53
CA ALA A 357 -49.92 11.49 -20.18
C ALA A 357 -49.02 12.41 -19.35
N THR A 358 -47.75 12.51 -19.74
CA THR A 358 -46.84 13.66 -19.58
C THR A 358 -47.08 14.49 -18.31
N THR A 359 -46.60 14.02 -17.15
CA THR A 359 -46.46 14.89 -15.98
C THR A 359 -45.48 16.03 -16.30
N ALA A 360 -45.64 17.17 -15.63
CA ALA A 360 -44.82 18.35 -15.88
C ALA A 360 -43.32 18.06 -15.66
N ASP A 361 -43.01 17.40 -14.54
CA ASP A 361 -41.66 17.30 -13.97
C ASP A 361 -40.75 16.25 -14.62
N GLN A 362 -41.27 15.40 -15.53
CA GLN A 362 -40.45 14.41 -16.23
C GLN A 362 -39.41 15.04 -17.16
N CYS A 363 -38.16 14.60 -17.09
CA CYS A 363 -37.11 14.99 -18.03
C CYS A 363 -37.41 14.38 -19.41
N LYS A 364 -37.25 15.19 -20.48
CA LYS A 364 -37.67 14.86 -21.86
C LYS A 364 -36.58 15.24 -22.84
N ILE A 365 -36.03 14.26 -23.56
CA ILE A 365 -34.98 14.48 -24.58
C ILE A 365 -35.49 13.95 -25.92
N THR A 366 -35.44 14.76 -26.99
CA THR A 366 -35.91 14.37 -28.32
C THR A 366 -34.78 14.40 -29.35
N LEU A 367 -34.48 13.24 -29.95
CA LEU A 367 -33.52 13.11 -31.05
C LEU A 367 -34.27 13.06 -32.39
N GLY A 368 -33.88 13.89 -33.35
CA GLY A 368 -34.23 13.71 -34.77
C GLY A 368 -33.40 12.61 -35.42
N ALA A 369 -33.95 11.98 -36.46
CA ALA A 369 -33.26 10.98 -37.28
C ALA A 369 -33.45 11.27 -38.77
N ASN A 370 -32.38 11.11 -39.57
CA ASN A 370 -32.39 11.40 -41.02
C ASN A 370 -33.21 10.40 -41.88
N LYS A 371 -33.79 9.36 -41.25
CA LYS A 371 -34.45 8.21 -41.90
C LYS A 371 -35.74 7.85 -41.16
N PRO A 372 -36.68 7.12 -41.80
CA PRO A 372 -37.91 6.68 -41.16
C PRO A 372 -37.63 5.89 -39.87
N VAL A 373 -38.43 6.17 -38.84
CA VAL A 373 -38.37 5.48 -37.53
C VAL A 373 -38.40 3.96 -37.69
N ALA A 374 -37.45 3.29 -37.03
CA ALA A 374 -37.40 1.84 -36.92
C ALA A 374 -38.32 1.34 -35.80
N ASP A 375 -38.89 0.15 -35.99
CA ASP A 375 -39.66 -0.58 -34.98
C ASP A 375 -38.77 -0.86 -33.75
N LEU A 376 -39.15 -0.32 -32.59
CA LEU A 376 -38.41 -0.46 -31.34
C LEU A 376 -38.23 -1.93 -30.93
N ASN A 377 -39.17 -2.81 -31.29
CA ASN A 377 -39.07 -4.25 -31.00
C ASN A 377 -37.95 -4.94 -31.81
N ARG A 378 -37.56 -4.38 -32.95
CA ARG A 378 -36.40 -4.84 -33.73
C ARG A 378 -35.08 -4.25 -33.24
N VAL A 379 -35.11 -3.06 -32.63
CA VAL A 379 -33.93 -2.43 -32.01
C VAL A 379 -33.61 -3.07 -30.65
N PHE A 380 -34.64 -3.44 -29.88
CA PHE A 380 -34.53 -4.05 -28.56
C PHE A 380 -35.35 -5.36 -28.44
N PRO A 381 -35.01 -6.41 -29.23
CA PRO A 381 -35.76 -7.67 -29.20
C PRO A 381 -35.72 -8.37 -27.83
N GLU A 382 -34.64 -8.15 -27.06
CA GLU A 382 -34.47 -8.67 -25.69
C GLU A 382 -35.36 -7.98 -24.63
N LEU A 383 -35.98 -6.84 -24.99
CA LEU A 383 -36.90 -6.05 -24.15
C LEU A 383 -38.33 -6.02 -24.73
N SER A 384 -38.62 -6.81 -25.77
CA SER A 384 -39.95 -6.84 -26.38
C SER A 384 -40.89 -7.75 -25.58
N THR A 385 -41.88 -7.16 -24.91
CA THR A 385 -43.10 -7.89 -24.54
C THR A 385 -43.87 -8.17 -25.82
N GLY A 386 -44.24 -9.43 -26.09
CA GLY A 386 -44.79 -9.89 -27.38
C GLY A 386 -46.15 -9.31 -27.81
N ASP A 387 -46.68 -8.31 -27.10
CA ASP A 387 -47.90 -7.58 -27.42
C ASP A 387 -47.68 -6.63 -28.61
N THR A 388 -47.94 -7.11 -29.83
CA THR A 388 -47.75 -6.40 -31.11
C THR A 388 -48.57 -5.10 -31.30
N ASN A 389 -49.24 -4.62 -30.25
CA ASN A 389 -50.13 -3.46 -30.28
C ASN A 389 -49.45 -2.14 -29.84
N GLN A 390 -48.26 -2.18 -29.21
CA GLN A 390 -47.53 -0.98 -28.76
C GLN A 390 -46.32 -0.62 -29.66
N GLN A 391 -46.46 -0.71 -30.99
CA GLN A 391 -45.36 -0.61 -31.97
C GLN A 391 -44.60 0.74 -32.01
N GLN A 392 -44.97 1.74 -31.20
CA GLN A 392 -44.38 3.08 -31.17
C GLN A 392 -43.92 3.54 -29.78
N GLY A 393 -43.98 2.65 -28.77
CA GLY A 393 -43.55 2.97 -27.40
C GLY A 393 -42.99 1.75 -26.68
N LEU A 394 -41.89 1.92 -25.96
CA LEU A 394 -41.26 0.89 -25.13
C LEU A 394 -40.93 1.50 -23.76
N THR A 395 -41.49 0.94 -22.69
CA THR A 395 -41.18 1.33 -21.30
C THR A 395 -40.31 0.27 -20.64
N VAL A 396 -39.18 0.72 -20.08
CA VAL A 396 -38.12 -0.12 -19.51
C VAL A 396 -37.80 0.34 -18.09
N ARG A 397 -37.45 -0.60 -17.22
CA ARG A 397 -37.00 -0.36 -15.83
C ARG A 397 -35.73 -1.16 -15.57
N PHE A 398 -34.77 -0.56 -14.86
CA PHE A 398 -33.56 -1.25 -14.39
C PHE A 398 -33.90 -2.26 -13.27
N TYR A 399 -33.08 -3.29 -13.06
CA TYR A 399 -33.23 -4.12 -11.85
C TYR A 399 -32.85 -3.30 -10.61
N GLY A 400 -33.51 -3.56 -9.47
CA GLY A 400 -33.33 -2.80 -8.22
C GLY A 400 -34.00 -1.42 -8.20
N SER A 401 -33.83 -0.60 -9.26
CA SER A 401 -34.37 0.76 -9.33
C SER A 401 -35.89 0.82 -9.53
N VAL A 402 -36.49 1.89 -8.99
CA VAL A 402 -37.92 2.25 -9.15
C VAL A 402 -38.16 3.05 -10.44
N GLU A 403 -37.12 3.67 -10.99
CA GLU A 403 -37.23 4.60 -12.12
C GLU A 403 -37.67 3.92 -13.43
N ASN A 404 -38.46 4.63 -14.23
CA ASN A 404 -38.93 4.17 -15.54
C ASN A 404 -38.35 5.03 -16.66
N VAL A 405 -37.99 4.40 -17.77
CA VAL A 405 -37.60 5.08 -19.01
C VAL A 405 -38.58 4.67 -20.10
N SER A 406 -39.31 5.65 -20.64
CA SER A 406 -40.21 5.45 -21.78
C SER A 406 -39.58 6.00 -23.06
N ILE A 407 -39.41 5.13 -24.05
CA ILE A 407 -38.85 5.42 -25.36
C ILE A 407 -40.02 5.49 -26.35
N LEU A 408 -40.32 6.67 -26.87
CA LEU A 408 -41.41 6.92 -27.82
C LEU A 408 -40.87 7.21 -29.21
N ALA A 409 -41.35 6.49 -30.23
CA ALA A 409 -40.81 6.54 -31.58
C ALA A 409 -41.86 7.10 -32.57
N SER A 410 -41.77 8.40 -32.86
CA SER A 410 -42.77 9.15 -33.64
C SER A 410 -42.51 9.06 -35.14
N SER A 411 -43.16 8.09 -35.79
CA SER A 411 -43.13 7.87 -37.24
C SER A 411 -43.63 9.05 -38.09
N LYS A 412 -44.44 9.95 -37.50
CA LYS A 412 -44.93 11.17 -38.16
C LYS A 412 -43.90 12.30 -38.22
N SER A 413 -42.92 12.30 -37.33
CA SER A 413 -41.96 13.41 -37.15
C SER A 413 -40.49 12.99 -37.19
N GLN A 414 -40.22 11.72 -37.52
CA GLN A 414 -38.90 11.07 -37.49
C GLN A 414 -38.06 11.43 -36.25
N LYS A 415 -38.70 11.31 -35.08
CA LYS A 415 -38.10 11.66 -33.78
C LYS A 415 -38.28 10.55 -32.77
N TYR A 416 -37.20 10.21 -32.07
CA TYR A 416 -37.21 9.37 -30.88
C TYR A 416 -37.21 10.28 -29.65
N ARG A 417 -38.15 10.09 -28.73
CA ARG A 417 -38.23 10.83 -27.47
C ARG A 417 -38.02 9.88 -26.30
N PHE A 418 -37.09 10.22 -25.43
CA PHE A 418 -36.88 9.58 -24.15
C PHE A 418 -37.57 10.41 -23.07
N GLN A 419 -38.28 9.74 -22.17
CA GLN A 419 -38.93 10.34 -21.01
C GLN A 419 -38.59 9.52 -19.76
N SER A 420 -38.18 10.19 -18.69
CA SER A 420 -37.89 9.57 -17.40
C SER A 420 -38.07 10.59 -16.28
N ASP A 421 -38.22 10.10 -15.05
CA ASP A 421 -38.28 10.93 -13.86
C ASP A 421 -36.87 11.43 -13.44
N SER A 422 -35.80 10.82 -13.99
CA SER A 422 -34.38 11.20 -13.77
C SER A 422 -33.64 11.38 -15.10
N LEU A 423 -32.74 12.38 -15.17
CA LEU A 423 -31.85 12.60 -16.32
C LEU A 423 -30.88 11.42 -16.51
N ALA A 424 -30.37 10.85 -15.40
CA ALA A 424 -29.37 9.79 -15.42
C ALA A 424 -29.85 8.54 -16.17
N SER A 425 -31.07 8.09 -15.86
CA SER A 425 -31.67 6.89 -16.46
C SER A 425 -31.86 6.97 -17.99
N ILE A 426 -31.90 8.18 -18.58
CA ILE A 426 -32.01 8.36 -20.04
C ILE A 426 -30.71 7.98 -20.77
N TRP A 427 -29.54 8.16 -20.13
CA TRP A 427 -28.22 7.97 -20.74
C TRP A 427 -28.11 6.68 -21.55
N LEU A 428 -28.26 5.53 -20.87
CA LEU A 428 -27.88 4.24 -21.43
C LEU A 428 -28.74 3.87 -22.65
N PHE A 429 -30.05 4.08 -22.56
CA PHE A 429 -30.97 3.77 -23.65
C PHE A 429 -30.77 4.68 -24.86
N SER A 430 -30.42 5.95 -24.66
CA SER A 430 -30.10 6.86 -25.76
C SER A 430 -28.86 6.40 -26.53
N ASN A 431 -27.78 6.05 -25.81
CA ASN A 431 -26.53 5.56 -26.41
C ASN A 431 -26.73 4.21 -27.13
N LEU A 432 -27.46 3.27 -26.53
CA LEU A 432 -27.77 1.97 -27.14
C LEU A 432 -28.63 2.09 -28.40
N LEU A 433 -29.63 2.99 -28.41
CA LEU A 433 -30.46 3.23 -29.59
C LEU A 433 -29.63 3.78 -30.75
N ILE A 434 -28.75 4.76 -30.49
CA ILE A 434 -27.87 5.36 -31.50
C ILE A 434 -26.88 4.34 -32.05
N GLU A 435 -26.22 3.56 -31.19
CA GLU A 435 -25.22 2.57 -31.61
C GLU A 435 -25.86 1.46 -32.46
N ARG A 436 -27.01 0.91 -32.05
CA ARG A 436 -27.71 -0.14 -32.81
C ARG A 436 -28.23 0.37 -34.16
N LEU A 437 -28.76 1.59 -34.22
CA LEU A 437 -29.32 2.15 -35.45
C LEU A 437 -28.26 2.66 -36.44
N SER A 438 -27.16 3.22 -35.95
CA SER A 438 -26.01 3.57 -36.79
C SER A 438 -25.34 2.32 -37.38
N ALA A 439 -25.17 1.25 -36.59
CA ALA A 439 -24.67 -0.03 -37.07
C ALA A 439 -25.61 -0.75 -38.07
N SER A 440 -26.93 -0.75 -37.81
CA SER A 440 -27.90 -1.48 -38.64
C SER A 440 -28.31 -0.77 -39.93
N SER A 441 -28.21 0.57 -39.98
CA SER A 441 -28.85 1.36 -41.04
C SER A 441 -28.19 2.71 -41.37
N SER A 442 -27.04 3.02 -40.76
CA SER A 442 -26.31 4.29 -40.93
C SER A 442 -27.24 5.50 -40.80
N ILE A 443 -28.00 5.54 -39.71
CA ILE A 443 -28.83 6.69 -39.33
C ILE A 443 -27.92 7.75 -38.70
N GLU A 444 -28.07 8.99 -39.17
CA GLU A 444 -27.53 10.17 -38.50
C GLU A 444 -28.63 10.76 -37.63
N PHE A 445 -28.23 11.25 -36.46
CA PHE A 445 -29.12 11.85 -35.48
C PHE A 445 -28.85 13.34 -35.38
N GLU A 446 -29.90 14.11 -35.10
CA GLU A 446 -29.82 15.54 -34.89
C GLU A 446 -30.43 15.88 -33.52
N PHE A 447 -29.75 16.74 -32.76
CA PHE A 447 -30.25 17.27 -31.50
C PHE A 447 -30.36 18.79 -31.62
N GLY A 448 -31.60 19.29 -31.62
CA GLY A 448 -31.93 20.71 -31.83
C GLY A 448 -32.74 21.33 -30.69
N ASP A 449 -32.93 20.60 -29.58
CA ASP A 449 -33.38 21.15 -28.31
C ASP A 449 -32.15 21.70 -27.55
N PRO A 450 -32.27 22.67 -26.62
CA PRO A 450 -31.13 23.12 -25.81
C PRO A 450 -30.62 22.01 -24.88
N LEU A 451 -29.31 22.01 -24.58
CA LEU A 451 -28.71 21.07 -23.63
C LEU A 451 -29.35 21.19 -22.23
N PRO A 452 -29.65 20.07 -21.53
CA PRO A 452 -30.27 20.06 -20.21
C PRO A 452 -29.26 20.41 -19.09
N LEU A 453 -28.59 21.56 -19.21
CA LEU A 453 -27.54 21.98 -18.28
C LEU A 453 -28.07 22.28 -16.87
N ASN A 454 -29.32 22.72 -16.73
CA ASN A 454 -29.93 22.97 -15.42
C ASN A 454 -30.07 21.66 -14.61
N ASP A 455 -30.60 20.61 -15.23
CA ASP A 455 -30.79 19.28 -14.65
C ASP A 455 -29.43 18.60 -14.34
N TYR A 456 -28.42 18.85 -15.18
CA TYR A 456 -27.04 18.41 -14.93
C TYR A 456 -26.40 19.17 -13.76
N PHE A 457 -26.63 20.49 -13.66
CA PHE A 457 -26.10 21.33 -12.59
C PHE A 457 -26.73 21.04 -11.22
N SER A 458 -28.01 20.64 -11.14
CA SER A 458 -28.62 20.24 -9.87
C SER A 458 -28.07 18.90 -9.35
N ILE A 459 -27.72 17.96 -10.24
CA ILE A 459 -27.01 16.73 -9.86
C ILE A 459 -25.60 17.07 -9.32
N ILE A 460 -24.87 17.96 -9.99
CA ILE A 460 -23.55 18.44 -9.54
C ILE A 460 -23.64 19.13 -8.17
N ASP A 461 -24.64 19.99 -7.96
CA ASP A 461 -24.82 20.67 -6.67
C ASP A 461 -25.14 19.67 -5.55
N ARG A 462 -26.02 18.69 -5.79
CA ARG A 462 -26.37 17.63 -4.82
C ARG A 462 -25.18 16.70 -4.51
N HIS A 463 -24.33 16.40 -5.49
CA HIS A 463 -23.11 15.61 -5.31
C HIS A 463 -22.14 16.31 -4.35
N TYR A 464 -21.89 17.60 -4.59
CA TYR A 464 -21.02 18.41 -3.73
C TYR A 464 -21.60 18.60 -2.32
N GLU A 465 -22.92 18.81 -2.19
CA GLU A 465 -23.59 18.85 -0.89
C GLU A 465 -23.38 17.55 -0.09
N LEU A 466 -23.45 16.39 -0.74
CA LEU A 466 -23.18 15.08 -0.12
C LEU A 466 -21.71 14.89 0.27
N ARG A 467 -20.76 15.33 -0.57
CA ARG A 467 -19.32 15.35 -0.21
C ARG A 467 -19.07 16.22 1.02
N VAL A 468 -19.69 17.41 1.07
CA VAL A 468 -19.58 18.34 2.20
C VAL A 468 -20.26 17.79 3.47
N GLU A 469 -21.40 17.11 3.37
CA GLU A 469 -22.01 16.43 4.52
C GLU A 469 -21.13 15.29 5.05
N CYS A 470 -20.62 14.43 4.15
CA CYS A 470 -19.72 13.33 4.51
C CYS A 470 -18.51 13.84 5.31
N GLU A 471 -17.89 14.95 4.92
CA GLU A 471 -16.74 15.51 5.62
C GLU A 471 -17.12 16.22 6.95
N GLN A 472 -18.32 16.80 7.06
CA GLN A 472 -18.85 17.30 8.33
C GLN A 472 -19.12 16.17 9.34
N ILE A 473 -19.64 15.03 8.87
CA ILE A 473 -19.83 13.83 9.71
C ILE A 473 -18.46 13.25 10.10
N ASN A 474 -17.53 13.11 9.14
CA ASN A 474 -16.18 12.57 9.35
C ASN A 474 -15.38 13.38 10.40
N SER A 475 -15.34 14.71 10.26
CA SER A 475 -14.68 15.59 11.24
C SER A 475 -15.35 15.56 12.62
N THR A 476 -16.68 15.42 12.69
CA THR A 476 -17.40 15.21 13.95
C THR A 476 -17.07 13.86 14.59
N LEU A 477 -17.00 12.80 13.79
CA LEU A 477 -16.61 11.45 14.20
C LEU A 477 -15.17 11.40 14.72
N GLU A 478 -14.25 12.14 14.09
CA GLU A 478 -12.86 12.28 14.54
C GLU A 478 -12.76 12.95 15.92
N ILE A 479 -13.57 13.99 16.17
CA ILE A 479 -13.69 14.65 17.48
C ILE A 479 -14.26 13.68 18.53
N SER A 480 -15.35 12.98 18.23
CA SER A 480 -15.96 12.00 19.13
C SER A 480 -15.01 10.84 19.46
N SER A 481 -14.26 10.33 18.47
CA SER A 481 -13.23 9.31 18.64
C SER A 481 -12.07 9.79 19.53
N LYS A 482 -11.62 11.04 19.36
CA LYS A 482 -10.63 11.67 20.26
C LYS A 482 -11.14 11.76 21.70
N GLN A 483 -12.41 12.11 21.91
CA GLN A 483 -13.03 12.15 23.24
C GLN A 483 -13.12 10.74 23.86
N PHE A 484 -13.65 9.76 23.13
CA PHE A 484 -13.75 8.36 23.57
C PHE A 484 -12.39 7.80 24.02
N ARG A 485 -11.34 8.01 23.21
CA ARG A 485 -9.97 7.57 23.52
C ARG A 485 -9.38 8.30 24.74
N ALA A 486 -9.78 9.55 25.00
CA ALA A 486 -9.39 10.27 26.22
C ALA A 486 -10.09 9.71 27.48
N ILE A 487 -11.38 9.39 27.38
CA ILE A 487 -12.16 8.75 28.47
C ILE A 487 -11.57 7.36 28.78
N GLN A 488 -11.32 6.53 27.76
CA GLN A 488 -10.66 5.23 27.92
C GLN A 488 -9.31 5.32 28.63
N LYS A 489 -8.43 6.27 28.24
CA LYS A 489 -7.14 6.50 28.91
C LYS A 489 -7.33 6.88 30.38
N ARG A 490 -8.33 7.70 30.71
CA ARG A 490 -8.64 8.12 32.08
C ARG A 490 -9.17 6.97 32.93
N LEU A 491 -10.01 6.11 32.37
CA LEU A 491 -10.50 4.88 33.00
C LEU A 491 -9.36 3.88 33.24
N LEU A 492 -8.52 3.60 32.24
CA LEU A 492 -7.34 2.73 32.40
C LEU A 492 -6.37 3.23 33.47
N SER A 493 -6.17 4.55 33.58
CA SER A 493 -5.36 5.14 34.66
C SER A 493 -5.97 4.88 36.05
N LYS A 494 -7.30 5.00 36.19
CA LYS A 494 -8.04 4.67 37.42
C LYS A 494 -8.02 3.18 37.74
N PHE A 495 -8.19 2.29 36.76
CA PHE A 495 -8.15 0.84 36.97
C PHE A 495 -6.75 0.31 37.33
N LYS A 496 -5.68 1.08 37.04
CA LYS A 496 -4.31 0.75 37.45
C LYS A 496 -3.99 1.19 38.88
N ASP A 497 -4.81 2.06 39.49
CA ASP A 497 -4.63 2.50 40.86
C ASP A 497 -4.96 1.36 41.85
N LYS A 498 -4.17 1.25 42.93
CA LYS A 498 -4.41 0.30 44.02
C LYS A 498 -5.47 0.79 45.00
N THR A 499 -5.77 2.09 45.02
CA THR A 499 -6.89 2.64 45.78
C THR A 499 -8.14 2.80 44.90
N PRO A 500 -9.29 2.19 45.25
CA PRO A 500 -10.50 2.28 44.44
C PRO A 500 -11.14 3.67 44.54
N SER A 501 -10.72 4.58 43.66
CA SER A 501 -11.37 5.88 43.49
C SER A 501 -12.63 5.75 42.63
N LEU A 502 -13.76 6.23 43.14
CA LEU A 502 -15.08 6.16 42.52
C LEU A 502 -15.05 6.56 41.03
N LEU A 503 -15.78 5.80 40.20
CA LEU A 503 -15.78 5.91 38.73
C LEU A 503 -16.79 6.94 38.20
N ASP A 504 -17.56 7.54 39.11
CA ASP A 504 -18.78 8.32 38.91
C ASP A 504 -18.84 9.11 37.59
N ASN A 505 -19.78 8.69 36.74
CA ASN A 505 -20.15 9.29 35.46
C ASN A 505 -19.13 9.13 34.31
N LEU A 506 -17.93 8.57 34.53
CA LEU A 506 -17.00 8.27 33.43
C LEU A 506 -17.43 7.04 32.62
N ASP A 507 -18.17 6.13 33.25
CA ASP A 507 -18.88 5.01 32.66
C ASP A 507 -20.04 5.48 31.76
N ILE A 508 -20.94 6.30 32.32
CA ILE A 508 -22.07 6.92 31.60
C ILE A 508 -21.56 7.78 30.43
N LEU A 509 -20.46 8.52 30.62
CA LEU A 509 -19.84 9.31 29.55
C LEU A 509 -19.24 8.41 28.45
N LEU A 510 -18.57 7.31 28.82
CA LEU A 510 -18.03 6.35 27.85
C LEU A 510 -19.15 5.72 27.00
N GLU A 511 -20.26 5.32 27.64
CA GLU A 511 -21.41 4.74 26.93
C GLU A 511 -22.08 5.76 26.00
N ASN A 512 -22.34 6.98 26.46
CA ASN A 512 -22.92 8.03 25.63
C ASN A 512 -22.03 8.37 24.42
N THR A 513 -20.71 8.50 24.61
CA THR A 513 -19.80 8.75 23.47
C THR A 513 -19.72 7.53 22.53
N ASN A 514 -19.86 6.30 23.02
CA ASN A 514 -19.94 5.11 22.18
C ASN A 514 -21.22 5.10 21.32
N GLN A 515 -22.38 5.38 21.93
CA GLN A 515 -23.65 5.49 21.21
C GLN A 515 -23.62 6.63 20.16
N GLN A 516 -22.97 7.76 20.47
CA GLN A 516 -22.75 8.86 19.52
C GLN A 516 -21.84 8.46 18.35
N ILE A 517 -20.76 7.70 18.61
CA ILE A 517 -19.87 7.20 17.55
C ILE A 517 -20.62 6.23 16.63
N LEU A 518 -21.44 5.33 17.17
CA LEU A 518 -22.26 4.41 16.37
C LEU A 518 -23.28 5.17 15.50
N ALA A 519 -24.05 6.09 16.08
CA ALA A 519 -25.02 6.88 15.32
C ALA A 519 -24.38 7.80 14.25
N LEU A 520 -23.14 8.27 14.48
CA LEU A 520 -22.36 9.00 13.47
C LEU A 520 -21.83 8.08 12.38
N ALA A 521 -21.45 6.84 12.70
CA ALA A 521 -21.03 5.84 11.72
C ALA A 521 -22.21 5.40 10.83
N ASP A 522 -23.38 5.09 11.42
CA ASP A 522 -24.60 4.74 10.69
C ASP A 522 -25.00 5.87 9.70
N ARG A 523 -24.95 7.13 10.15
CA ARG A 523 -25.21 8.29 9.29
C ARG A 523 -24.14 8.48 8.21
N TYR A 524 -22.87 8.22 8.52
CA TYR A 524 -21.78 8.29 7.55
C TYR A 524 -21.95 7.24 6.44
N GLU A 525 -22.31 6.00 6.79
CA GLU A 525 -22.60 4.96 5.80
C GLU A 525 -23.81 5.31 4.92
N GLN A 526 -24.88 5.88 5.50
CA GLN A 526 -26.04 6.37 4.75
C GLN A 526 -25.68 7.52 3.79
N SER A 527 -24.98 8.55 4.28
CA SER A 527 -24.55 9.70 3.45
C SER A 527 -23.58 9.25 2.35
N ARG A 528 -22.71 8.28 2.63
CA ARG A 528 -21.80 7.68 1.65
C ARG A 528 -22.53 6.81 0.61
N TYR A 529 -23.61 6.14 0.98
CA TYR A 529 -24.48 5.41 0.04
C TYR A 529 -25.20 6.40 -0.90
N GLU A 530 -25.77 7.47 -0.36
CA GLU A 530 -26.38 8.54 -1.17
C GLU A 530 -25.37 9.23 -2.08
N LEU A 531 -24.15 9.51 -1.58
CA LEU A 531 -23.05 10.05 -2.37
C LEU A 531 -22.74 9.12 -3.55
N ASN A 532 -22.44 7.85 -3.28
CA ASN A 532 -22.12 6.84 -4.31
C ASN A 532 -23.23 6.73 -5.37
N ARG A 533 -24.51 6.77 -4.97
CA ARG A 533 -25.64 6.85 -5.92
C ARG A 533 -25.57 8.12 -6.77
N CYS A 534 -25.38 9.28 -6.14
CA CYS A 534 -25.26 10.55 -6.84
C CYS A 534 -24.07 10.57 -7.81
N SER A 535 -22.95 9.95 -7.46
CA SER A 535 -21.77 9.78 -8.32
C SER A 535 -22.08 8.92 -9.57
N HIS A 536 -22.93 7.90 -9.45
CA HIS A 536 -23.42 7.11 -10.61
C HIS A 536 -24.37 7.93 -11.49
N ASP A 537 -25.32 8.64 -10.88
CA ASP A 537 -26.28 9.48 -11.61
C ASP A 537 -25.58 10.66 -12.32
N LEU A 538 -24.54 11.24 -11.69
CA LEU A 538 -23.61 12.19 -12.29
C LEU A 538 -22.83 11.58 -13.46
N SER A 539 -22.25 10.38 -13.28
CA SER A 539 -21.53 9.67 -14.34
C SER A 539 -22.42 9.39 -15.57
N CYS A 540 -23.69 9.02 -15.36
CA CYS A 540 -24.71 8.92 -16.40
C CYS A 540 -24.96 10.27 -17.09
N ALA A 541 -25.24 11.33 -16.32
CA ALA A 541 -25.58 12.65 -16.84
C ALA A 541 -24.40 13.29 -17.62
N THR A 542 -23.17 13.14 -17.14
CA THR A 542 -21.93 13.56 -17.82
C THR A 542 -21.82 12.90 -19.21
N LYS A 543 -21.98 11.58 -19.31
CA LYS A 543 -21.95 10.89 -20.61
C LYS A 543 -23.08 11.33 -21.54
N LEU A 544 -24.27 11.58 -20.99
CA LEU A 544 -25.41 12.09 -21.76
C LEU A 544 -25.12 13.49 -22.33
N ILE A 545 -24.56 14.41 -21.54
CA ILE A 545 -24.12 15.73 -22.05
C ILE A 545 -23.02 15.57 -23.11
N CYS A 546 -22.02 14.70 -22.91
CA CYS A 546 -20.99 14.42 -23.92
C CYS A 546 -21.57 13.87 -25.23
N LEU A 547 -22.60 13.01 -25.17
CA LEU A 547 -23.29 12.46 -26.34
C LEU A 547 -24.17 13.49 -27.04
N LEU A 548 -24.95 14.28 -26.30
CA LEU A 548 -25.78 15.34 -26.88
C LEU A 548 -24.91 16.39 -27.58
N LEU A 549 -23.78 16.79 -26.98
CA LEU A 549 -22.76 17.63 -27.63
C LEU A 549 -22.20 16.97 -28.91
N LYS A 550 -21.81 15.68 -28.83
CA LYS A 550 -21.31 14.93 -29.99
C LYS A 550 -22.29 14.96 -31.16
N ILE A 551 -23.59 14.87 -30.88
CA ILE A 551 -24.67 14.92 -31.88
C ILE A 551 -24.88 16.35 -32.39
N SER A 552 -25.10 17.33 -31.51
CA SER A 552 -25.48 18.70 -31.91
C SER A 552 -24.40 19.45 -32.69
N VAL A 553 -23.12 19.19 -32.39
CA VAL A 553 -21.96 19.80 -33.08
C VAL A 553 -21.33 18.84 -34.10
N SER A 554 -21.81 17.59 -34.19
CA SER A 554 -21.22 16.53 -35.04
C SER A 554 -19.70 16.36 -34.82
N LEU A 555 -19.27 16.28 -33.55
CA LEU A 555 -17.84 16.15 -33.23
C LEU A 555 -17.24 14.82 -33.74
N SER A 556 -15.99 14.90 -34.23
CA SER A 556 -15.18 13.74 -34.58
C SER A 556 -14.97 12.79 -33.38
N SER A 557 -14.63 11.54 -33.66
CA SER A 557 -14.27 10.52 -32.66
C SER A 557 -13.30 11.04 -31.61
N ASP A 558 -12.26 11.72 -32.07
CA ASP A 558 -11.09 12.11 -31.28
C ASP A 558 -11.42 13.32 -30.39
N ASN A 559 -12.18 14.29 -30.93
CA ASN A 559 -12.77 15.38 -30.16
C ASN A 559 -13.74 14.84 -29.09
N ALA A 560 -14.55 13.83 -29.42
CA ALA A 560 -15.48 13.23 -28.46
C ALA A 560 -14.75 12.41 -27.37
N GLN A 561 -13.64 11.73 -27.70
CA GLN A 561 -12.79 11.08 -26.70
C GLN A 561 -12.16 12.11 -25.76
N LEU A 562 -11.60 13.21 -26.29
CA LEU A 562 -11.01 14.26 -25.47
C LEU A 562 -12.06 14.98 -24.60
N LEU A 563 -13.29 15.17 -25.08
CA LEU A 563 -14.40 15.71 -24.29
C LEU A 563 -14.75 14.80 -23.11
N ASN A 564 -14.80 13.48 -23.31
CA ASN A 564 -14.99 12.52 -22.23
C ASN A 564 -13.80 12.51 -21.25
N ALA A 565 -12.57 12.73 -21.72
CA ALA A 565 -11.41 12.87 -20.84
C ALA A 565 -11.43 14.18 -20.01
N ILE A 566 -11.95 15.27 -20.56
CA ILE A 566 -12.06 16.57 -19.86
C ILE A 566 -13.15 16.57 -18.78
N LEU A 567 -14.32 15.98 -19.08
CA LEU A 567 -15.48 15.98 -18.15
C LEU A 567 -15.54 14.74 -17.25
N SER A 568 -14.63 13.78 -17.43
CA SER A 568 -14.51 12.49 -16.72
C SER A 568 -15.85 11.84 -16.31
N PRO A 569 -16.42 10.97 -17.15
CA PRO A 569 -17.46 10.02 -16.74
C PRO A 569 -17.09 9.04 -15.61
N VAL A 570 -15.89 9.12 -15.05
CA VAL A 570 -15.48 8.35 -13.87
C VAL A 570 -15.42 9.32 -12.71
N THR A 571 -16.41 9.23 -11.81
CA THR A 571 -16.37 9.86 -10.49
C THR A 571 -15.46 9.05 -9.57
N SER A 572 -14.37 9.68 -9.11
CA SER A 572 -13.44 9.12 -8.13
C SER A 572 -13.34 10.09 -6.96
N ASP A 573 -14.11 9.83 -5.91
CA ASP A 573 -14.22 10.70 -4.74
C ASP A 573 -13.34 10.17 -3.60
N ASP A 574 -12.06 10.52 -3.68
CA ASP A 574 -11.09 10.29 -2.60
C ASP A 574 -11.21 11.39 -1.53
N ASN A 575 -10.76 11.08 -0.31
CA ASN A 575 -10.85 12.00 0.83
C ASN A 575 -10.09 13.34 0.61
N GLU A 576 -9.11 13.38 -0.30
CA GLU A 576 -8.32 14.58 -0.61
C GLU A 576 -8.73 15.29 -1.91
N GLN A 577 -9.43 14.61 -2.83
CA GLN A 577 -9.78 15.13 -4.16
C GLN A 577 -10.96 14.34 -4.75
N GLY A 578 -11.95 15.04 -5.33
CA GLY A 578 -13.08 14.42 -6.02
C GLY A 578 -13.27 14.85 -7.47
N TRP A 579 -14.45 14.56 -7.99
CA TRP A 579 -14.81 14.82 -9.38
C TRP A 579 -14.80 16.32 -9.73
N GLU A 580 -15.31 17.18 -8.84
CA GLU A 580 -15.42 18.62 -9.08
C GLU A 580 -14.05 19.30 -9.25
N GLU A 581 -13.06 18.93 -8.43
CA GLU A 581 -11.70 19.47 -8.50
C GLU A 581 -10.92 18.99 -9.73
N THR A 582 -11.09 17.73 -10.13
CA THR A 582 -10.46 17.19 -11.35
C THR A 582 -11.03 17.83 -12.61
N VAL A 583 -12.36 17.94 -12.71
CA VAL A 583 -13.04 18.51 -13.89
C VAL A 583 -12.85 20.04 -13.96
N ASP A 584 -12.84 20.77 -12.85
CA ASP A 584 -12.55 22.21 -12.89
C ASP A 584 -11.14 22.50 -13.44
N ALA A 585 -10.15 21.70 -13.06
CA ALA A 585 -8.79 21.80 -13.58
C ALA A 585 -8.72 21.48 -15.08
N ALA A 586 -9.33 20.37 -15.52
CA ALA A 586 -9.34 19.94 -16.91
C ALA A 586 -10.10 20.92 -17.84
N VAL A 587 -11.28 21.38 -17.42
CA VAL A 587 -12.08 22.37 -18.16
C VAL A 587 -11.37 23.73 -18.22
N ASN A 588 -10.78 24.20 -17.12
CA ASN A 588 -10.00 25.45 -17.10
C ASN A 588 -8.77 25.37 -18.01
N TYR A 589 -8.08 24.22 -18.07
CA TYR A 589 -7.00 23.98 -19.03
C TYR A 589 -7.52 24.07 -20.47
N ALA A 590 -8.54 23.29 -20.83
CA ALA A 590 -9.11 23.29 -22.18
C ALA A 590 -9.63 24.67 -22.63
N LEU A 591 -10.21 25.46 -21.72
CA LEU A 591 -10.66 26.83 -21.98
C LEU A 591 -9.53 27.87 -22.13
N ARG A 592 -8.31 27.56 -21.69
CA ARG A 592 -7.12 28.44 -21.71
C ARG A 592 -6.07 28.08 -22.76
N THR A 593 -5.98 26.81 -23.17
CA THR A 593 -5.00 26.35 -24.16
C THR A 593 -5.65 25.99 -25.49
N VAL A 594 -6.68 25.13 -25.46
CA VAL A 594 -7.30 24.55 -26.67
C VAL A 594 -8.33 25.49 -27.29
N LEU A 595 -9.22 26.07 -26.47
CA LEU A 595 -10.35 26.89 -26.91
C LEU A 595 -10.16 28.39 -26.61
N ALA A 596 -8.91 28.85 -26.49
CA ALA A 596 -8.56 30.23 -26.16
C ALA A 596 -8.90 31.21 -27.29
N ARG A 597 -9.38 32.41 -26.95
CA ARG A 597 -9.70 33.47 -27.92
C ARG A 597 -8.54 34.45 -28.20
N SER A 598 -7.47 34.42 -27.41
CA SER A 598 -6.31 35.29 -27.59
C SER A 598 -5.03 34.71 -26.97
N LYS A 599 -3.88 34.97 -27.59
CA LYS A 599 -2.55 34.60 -27.07
C LYS A 599 -2.22 35.24 -25.71
N SER A 600 -2.87 36.35 -25.37
CA SER A 600 -2.76 36.98 -24.06
C SER A 600 -3.35 36.14 -22.91
N ALA A 601 -4.21 35.16 -23.21
CA ALA A 601 -4.76 34.25 -22.20
C ALA A 601 -3.80 33.11 -21.82
N GLU A 602 -2.83 32.78 -22.68
CA GLU A 602 -1.85 31.71 -22.49
C GLU A 602 -0.82 32.05 -21.40
N LEU A 603 -0.52 33.35 -21.19
CA LEU A 603 0.51 33.83 -20.26
C LEU A 603 0.01 34.16 -18.85
N GLY A 604 -1.31 34.15 -18.60
CA GLY A 604 -1.87 34.41 -17.28
C GLY A 604 -1.75 33.17 -16.39
N SER A 605 -0.64 33.06 -15.64
CA SER A 605 -0.26 31.98 -14.72
C SER A 605 -1.08 30.69 -14.78
N MET A 606 -0.42 29.59 -15.17
CA MET A 606 -0.89 28.24 -14.83
C MET A 606 -1.20 28.22 -13.32
N PRO A 607 -2.38 27.73 -12.89
CA PRO A 607 -2.66 27.62 -11.47
C PRO A 607 -1.59 26.73 -10.84
N SER A 608 -0.99 27.21 -9.76
CA SER A 608 -0.18 26.37 -8.88
C SER A 608 -0.98 25.14 -8.46
N THR A 609 -0.27 24.02 -8.27
CA THR A 609 -0.71 22.72 -7.74
C THR A 609 -2.10 22.68 -7.13
N ILE A 610 -2.90 21.68 -7.54
CA ILE A 610 -4.21 21.32 -6.94
C ILE A 610 -4.14 21.54 -5.43
N GLY A 611 -4.88 22.54 -4.94
CA GLY A 611 -4.79 22.94 -3.53
C GLY A 611 -5.49 21.91 -2.67
N ASN A 612 -4.78 21.30 -1.72
CA ASN A 612 -5.27 20.27 -0.78
C ASN A 612 -6.33 20.85 0.20
N SER A 613 -7.50 21.21 -0.32
CA SER A 613 -8.64 21.73 0.45
C SER A 613 -9.94 21.50 -0.33
N THR A 614 -10.50 20.29 -0.18
CA THR A 614 -11.83 19.86 -0.64
C THR A 614 -12.96 20.83 -0.26
N THR A 615 -12.75 21.63 0.78
CA THR A 615 -13.75 22.51 1.42
C THR A 615 -13.86 23.92 0.82
N ASN A 616 -13.05 24.29 -0.18
CA ASN A 616 -12.98 25.67 -0.71
C ASN A 616 -13.29 25.81 -2.22
N MET A 617 -13.94 24.82 -2.84
CA MET A 617 -14.38 24.96 -4.24
C MET A 617 -15.63 25.84 -4.37
N ASP A 618 -15.56 26.84 -5.25
CA ASP A 618 -16.75 27.59 -5.69
C ASP A 618 -17.39 26.89 -6.90
N ILE A 619 -18.38 26.04 -6.61
CA ILE A 619 -19.11 25.27 -7.62
C ILE A 619 -19.79 26.15 -8.69
N ASN A 620 -20.09 27.41 -8.37
CA ASN A 620 -20.64 28.36 -9.35
C ASN A 620 -19.60 28.85 -10.34
N LYS A 621 -18.29 28.74 -10.04
CA LYS A 621 -17.22 28.90 -11.04
C LYS A 621 -17.14 27.67 -11.95
N LEU A 622 -17.23 26.46 -11.41
CA LEU A 622 -17.24 25.21 -12.19
C LEU A 622 -18.41 25.18 -13.18
N LYS A 623 -19.65 25.38 -12.71
CA LYS A 623 -20.86 25.41 -13.57
C LYS A 623 -20.74 26.45 -14.70
N LYS A 624 -20.25 27.65 -14.40
CA LYS A 624 -19.99 28.70 -15.43
C LYS A 624 -18.90 28.31 -16.43
N ARG A 625 -17.86 27.59 -16.00
CA ARG A 625 -16.81 27.07 -16.90
C ARG A 625 -17.34 25.95 -17.79
N ILE A 626 -18.13 25.02 -17.27
CA ILE A 626 -18.81 23.97 -18.05
C ILE A 626 -19.76 24.59 -19.08
N GLN A 627 -20.59 25.57 -18.70
CA GLN A 627 -21.44 26.31 -19.65
C GLN A 627 -20.58 26.99 -20.73
N THR A 628 -19.51 27.67 -20.34
CA THR A 628 -18.58 28.33 -21.28
C THR A 628 -17.89 27.33 -22.23
N LEU A 629 -17.66 26.09 -21.79
CA LEU A 629 -17.13 25.02 -22.63
C LEU A 629 -18.17 24.60 -23.68
N CYS A 630 -19.38 24.25 -23.25
CA CYS A 630 -20.49 23.85 -24.14
C CYS A 630 -20.74 24.94 -25.20
N GLU A 631 -20.89 26.19 -24.77
CA GLU A 631 -21.08 27.34 -25.65
C GLU A 631 -19.93 27.56 -26.65
N ARG A 632 -18.68 27.20 -26.33
CA ARG A 632 -17.55 27.31 -27.28
C ARG A 632 -17.53 26.16 -28.28
N LEU A 633 -17.95 24.96 -27.88
CA LEU A 633 -18.07 23.81 -28.78
C LEU A 633 -19.21 24.04 -29.79
N GLU A 634 -20.40 24.44 -29.31
CA GLU A 634 -21.55 24.83 -30.15
C GLU A 634 -21.20 25.93 -31.18
N LYS A 635 -20.27 26.83 -30.83
CA LYS A 635 -19.79 27.91 -31.69
C LYS A 635 -18.60 27.49 -32.60
N GLY A 636 -18.41 26.19 -32.81
CA GLY A 636 -17.44 25.61 -33.75
C GLY A 636 -16.03 25.38 -33.20
N GLY A 637 -15.84 25.35 -31.88
CA GLY A 637 -14.55 25.07 -31.26
C GLY A 637 -14.12 23.61 -31.38
N SER A 638 -12.94 23.35 -31.96
CA SER A 638 -12.32 22.01 -31.98
C SER A 638 -11.50 21.75 -30.71
N LEU A 639 -11.48 20.50 -30.24
CA LEU A 639 -10.72 20.08 -29.06
C LEU A 639 -9.34 19.48 -29.40
N VAL A 640 -9.16 18.93 -30.59
CA VAL A 640 -7.87 18.50 -31.12
C VAL A 640 -7.15 19.71 -31.72
N SER A 641 -5.93 19.96 -31.25
CA SER A 641 -4.99 20.89 -31.90
C SER A 641 -4.42 20.27 -33.17
N SER A 642 -4.41 21.02 -34.28
CA SER A 642 -3.81 20.63 -35.57
C SER A 642 -2.27 20.71 -35.55
N SER A 643 -1.66 20.18 -34.51
CA SER A 643 -0.21 20.19 -34.23
C SER A 643 0.57 19.09 -34.95
N SER A 644 -0.08 18.26 -35.77
CA SER A 644 0.55 17.24 -36.63
C SER A 644 0.92 17.76 -38.04
N THR A 645 0.47 18.96 -38.43
CA THR A 645 0.68 19.51 -39.79
C THR A 645 1.39 20.87 -39.79
N ARG A 646 2.27 21.11 -38.82
CA ARG A 646 3.28 22.17 -38.93
C ARG A 646 4.47 21.64 -39.74
N GLU A 647 4.35 21.71 -41.06
CA GLU A 647 5.49 21.53 -41.95
C GLU A 647 6.61 22.52 -41.59
N THR A 648 7.85 22.03 -41.56
CA THR A 648 9.02 22.83 -41.19
C THR A 648 9.52 23.70 -42.35
N ASN A 649 8.66 24.62 -42.81
CA ASN A 649 9.01 25.65 -43.78
C ASN A 649 9.55 26.91 -43.07
N LEU A 650 10.77 26.78 -42.53
CA LEU A 650 11.62 27.91 -42.14
C LEU A 650 12.99 27.72 -42.78
N SER A 651 13.16 28.29 -43.97
CA SER A 651 14.48 28.49 -44.57
C SER A 651 15.33 29.41 -43.67
N PRO A 652 16.65 29.18 -43.57
CA PRO A 652 17.48 29.90 -42.63
C PRO A 652 17.82 31.30 -43.15
N ASP A 653 17.53 32.33 -42.35
CA ASP A 653 18.51 33.42 -42.14
C ASP A 653 18.21 34.26 -40.88
N SER A 654 19.21 35.06 -40.46
CA SER A 654 19.15 36.08 -39.40
C SER A 654 18.88 35.64 -37.94
N ALA A 655 19.93 35.14 -37.26
CA ALA A 655 20.13 35.35 -35.81
C ALA A 655 21.59 35.06 -35.35
N TYR A 656 22.57 35.87 -35.76
CA TYR A 656 23.90 35.86 -35.15
C TYR A 656 23.97 36.82 -33.95
N SER A 657 23.96 36.29 -32.73
CA SER A 657 24.76 36.84 -31.61
C SER A 657 25.08 35.72 -30.62
N SER A 658 26.18 35.84 -29.89
CA SER A 658 26.84 34.71 -29.22
C SER A 658 27.08 34.95 -27.72
N THR A 659 26.76 33.92 -26.93
CA THR A 659 27.41 33.67 -25.64
C THR A 659 27.61 32.18 -25.47
N SER A 660 28.85 31.73 -25.27
CA SER A 660 29.19 30.33 -25.02
C SER A 660 29.48 30.07 -23.54
N LEU A 661 29.06 28.91 -23.04
CA LEU A 661 29.39 28.42 -21.70
C LEU A 661 30.45 27.31 -21.82
N SER A 662 31.61 27.54 -21.22
CA SER A 662 32.77 26.64 -21.31
C SER A 662 32.91 25.74 -20.08
N THR A 663 33.30 24.49 -20.32
CA THR A 663 33.58 23.50 -19.27
C THR A 663 34.81 23.89 -18.43
N ARG A 664 34.70 23.84 -17.10
CA ARG A 664 35.85 24.01 -16.20
C ARG A 664 36.31 22.64 -15.66
N LYS A 665 37.55 22.27 -15.98
CA LYS A 665 38.27 21.16 -15.29
C LYS A 665 39.04 21.71 -14.10
N GLU A 666 39.17 20.91 -13.05
CA GLU A 666 40.00 21.21 -11.87
C GLU A 666 41.44 20.71 -12.06
N LYS A 667 42.41 21.40 -11.44
CA LYS A 667 43.72 20.89 -10.96
C LYS A 667 44.41 21.98 -10.09
N PRO A 668 45.47 21.65 -9.31
CA PRO A 668 45.34 21.63 -7.85
C PRO A 668 46.00 22.82 -7.13
N ILE A 669 45.73 22.93 -5.83
CA ILE A 669 46.32 23.93 -4.92
C ILE A 669 47.58 23.35 -4.26
N ALA A 670 48.65 24.16 -4.14
CA ALA A 670 49.83 23.82 -3.37
C ALA A 670 50.42 25.03 -2.60
N SER A 671 50.54 24.87 -1.29
CA SER A 671 51.53 25.50 -0.38
C SER A 671 51.50 27.02 -0.04
N ASN A 672 51.49 27.26 1.27
CA ASN A 672 52.32 28.22 2.05
C ASN A 672 51.92 29.71 2.30
N ARG A 673 51.45 29.92 3.55
CA ARG A 673 52.07 30.76 4.63
C ARG A 673 51.79 32.28 4.78
N ARG A 674 51.27 32.61 5.99
CA ARG A 674 51.53 33.80 6.86
C ARG A 674 50.97 35.15 6.37
N LYS A 675 50.60 36.15 7.20
CA LYS A 675 50.52 36.40 8.68
C LYS A 675 49.03 36.72 9.07
N LYS A 676 48.52 36.88 10.32
CA LYS A 676 48.79 37.88 11.40
C LYS A 676 48.74 39.36 10.87
N ASP A 677 48.20 40.37 11.56
CA ASP A 677 47.86 40.63 12.99
C ASP A 677 46.58 41.55 13.08
N ASP A 678 46.01 42.01 14.23
CA ASP A 678 45.09 41.38 15.24
C ASP A 678 44.15 42.48 15.91
N ASP A 679 43.29 42.15 16.92
CA ASP A 679 42.47 43.00 17.88
C ASP A 679 41.30 43.94 17.34
N GLU A 680 40.29 44.51 18.06
CA GLU A 680 39.55 44.34 19.37
C GLU A 680 38.16 45.10 19.34
N ASP A 681 37.25 44.86 20.34
CA ASP A 681 36.06 45.61 20.86
C ASP A 681 35.17 46.59 20.00
N THR A 682 33.82 46.62 20.11
CA THR A 682 33.08 47.31 21.20
C THR A 682 31.53 47.13 21.22
N GLU A 683 30.97 46.99 22.44
CA GLU A 683 29.69 47.50 23.02
C GLU A 683 28.27 47.31 22.38
N ILE A 684 27.25 47.56 23.23
CA ILE A 684 25.81 47.19 23.20
C ILE A 684 25.02 48.47 23.62
N PRO A 685 23.86 48.92 23.04
CA PRO A 685 22.55 48.29 23.34
C PRO A 685 21.32 48.47 22.42
N ASN A 686 20.36 47.55 22.62
CA ASN A 686 18.88 47.61 22.60
C ASN A 686 18.13 48.58 21.64
N GLY A 687 17.19 47.98 20.89
CA GLY A 687 15.96 48.60 20.38
C GLY A 687 14.88 47.53 20.16
N ASP A 688 13.64 47.79 20.59
CA ASP A 688 12.54 46.80 20.60
C ASP A 688 11.78 46.69 19.24
N HIS A 689 10.89 45.70 19.18
CA HIS A 689 9.96 45.32 18.09
C HIS A 689 10.52 44.51 16.91
N GLU A 690 10.18 43.21 16.88
CA GLU A 690 9.70 42.51 15.67
C GLU A 690 8.65 41.45 16.05
N ASP A 691 8.01 40.86 15.03
CA ASP A 691 6.68 40.27 15.11
C ASP A 691 6.58 38.76 15.30
N VAL A 692 5.34 38.34 15.56
CA VAL A 692 4.73 37.03 15.36
C VAL A 692 5.53 36.03 14.49
N PHE A 693 6.04 34.95 15.11
CA PHE A 693 5.91 33.60 14.54
C PHE A 693 5.93 32.51 15.63
N ARG A 694 4.88 31.67 15.68
CA ARG A 694 4.88 30.45 16.51
C ARG A 694 5.69 29.36 15.80
N MET A 695 6.66 28.76 16.50
CA MET A 695 7.39 27.60 15.97
C MET A 695 6.46 26.41 15.72
N LEU A 696 6.55 25.85 14.52
CA LEU A 696 6.14 24.46 14.27
C LEU A 696 7.33 23.53 14.65
N PRO A 697 7.12 22.45 15.42
CA PRO A 697 8.20 21.55 15.80
C PRO A 697 8.65 20.67 14.62
N SER A 698 9.89 20.84 14.17
CA SER A 698 10.48 20.07 13.08
C SER A 698 10.96 18.67 13.53
N THR A 699 10.03 17.72 13.62
CA THR A 699 10.35 16.32 13.94
C THR A 699 11.06 15.61 12.79
N ASN A 700 12.38 15.79 12.68
CA ASN A 700 13.28 15.05 11.79
C ASN A 700 13.42 13.56 12.22
N ALA A 701 12.33 12.80 12.12
CA ALA A 701 12.26 11.39 12.50
C ALA A 701 12.67 10.47 11.33
N ARG A 702 13.94 10.50 10.92
CA ARG A 702 14.47 9.63 9.85
C ARG A 702 14.68 8.19 10.33
N LYS A 703 13.59 7.44 10.49
CA LYS A 703 13.64 5.98 10.62
C LYS A 703 13.96 5.37 9.25
N GLN A 704 15.11 4.73 9.12
CA GLN A 704 15.32 3.72 8.09
C GLN A 704 14.87 2.38 8.65
N TYR A 705 13.90 1.74 7.98
CA TYR A 705 13.72 0.30 8.03
C TYR A 705 14.30 -0.27 6.74
N ASN A 706 15.31 -1.12 6.86
CA ASN A 706 15.69 -2.12 5.86
C ASN A 706 15.57 -3.46 6.58
N ASN A 707 14.71 -4.36 6.11
CA ASN A 707 14.47 -5.66 6.73
C ASN A 707 14.04 -6.66 5.64
N GLU A 708 15.04 -7.15 4.91
CA GLU A 708 15.09 -8.39 4.11
C GLU A 708 16.46 -9.01 4.52
N ASP A 709 16.67 -10.33 4.61
CA ASP A 709 15.97 -11.46 3.99
C ASP A 709 15.38 -12.48 4.99
N ASP A 710 14.77 -13.56 4.47
CA ASP A 710 14.04 -14.63 5.15
C ASP A 710 14.92 -15.68 5.88
N ASP A 711 14.36 -16.39 6.87
CA ASP A 711 14.14 -17.87 6.80
C ASP A 711 13.32 -18.43 8.00
N ASN A 712 12.47 -19.43 7.72
CA ASN A 712 11.48 -20.12 8.60
C ASN A 712 10.26 -19.32 9.12
#